data_AF-A0A6L7U0L5-F1
#
_entry.id   AF-A0A6L7U0L5-F1
#
_cell.length_a   1.000
_cell.length_b   1.000
_cell.length_c   1.000
_cell.angle_alpha   90.00
_cell.angle_beta   90.00
_cell.angle_gamma   90.00
#
_symmetry.space_group_name_H-M   'P 1'
#
loop_
_entity.id
_entity.type
_entity.pdbx_description
1 polymer ?
#
loop_
_entity_poly.entity_id
_entity_poly.type
_entity_poly.pdbx_seq_one_letter_code
_entity_poly.pdbx_strand_id
1 'polypeptide(L)'
;MPPMDTTGECLADVLAGSLSTHARVAGIPCLGRPLAYPSRPVRAGELGRDNSVDCCAGSRSGCVRRAATWTEERRFRIHQHWSERSSMMKRVYAFGMDGLILPMVRHFAQEGSLPAFARLMAEGTHNQTFCSFPVWTPTNWATLSTGAHTGTHQVSTWETTLSSGEEVDSFDGRSNRADRIWNVLERAGLKGTALHYPGAFPSGATASTILDGLGHPGHAHTEFEVAACQAYVTGVGSDDFMIGHDGAPVAGSRSVQGISGLTMAVDWRNLPPSHKPPLETEIEIVSRFGNPAQRYSVLVTASTEEYDRVHLARGKDGSRILASSGVREWTDWLVDNFAVPDSRVEAALRFKVMELDPGGNHLKLYRSQVTHVHGYSYGDPELEDRLRERFGPYQEHASMIPYTSGMTDFATALEECEYQGNWFAEVGHYMLTERDSAYFTCHWHLYDYLNHIHLADVDPVCPGFDPARKEEHMEMFRQAYRVGDRIIARMQETRAELAGDDVYVGVLADHGAYPDVRVVNVRKFLCDTGFLVLRDGEAAVAEDQDRLSNNQIDWTRTKAYLRRRGFDITVNAERGSDRFNDIERELLTALRTWVDEETGQTVVAIALPRRDAYILGQWGDQCGDVVFVYEHDYVSGYYPQWKGIVGGGNVGAPLEFGAHHGGFLPTDNGFSSTFGSFLIAGPGLKKNYERDTNQLGYIHAADVVPTLCRIMGIEPPQQSQGTVARDLWEGFDMSTSGGS
;
A
#
# COMPACT_ATOMS: atom_id res chain seq x y z
N MET A 1 -62.47 27.76 -1.78
CA MET A 1 -63.16 28.63 -0.80
C MET A 1 -62.23 28.83 0.39
N PRO A 2 -61.71 30.05 0.60
CA PRO A 2 -61.30 30.56 1.93
C PRO A 2 -62.58 30.97 2.71
N PRO A 3 -62.61 31.65 3.89
CA PRO A 3 -61.58 32.45 4.60
C PRO A 3 -61.64 32.26 6.17
N MET A 4 -61.12 33.06 7.12
CA MET A 4 -60.65 34.46 7.20
C MET A 4 -59.92 34.72 8.57
N ASP A 5 -58.85 35.53 8.55
CA ASP A 5 -58.44 36.67 9.45
C ASP A 5 -58.32 36.53 10.99
N THR A 6 -57.49 37.28 11.75
CA THR A 6 -56.40 38.29 11.65
C THR A 6 -55.87 38.45 13.10
N THR A 7 -54.60 38.75 13.45
CA THR A 7 -53.82 40.02 13.53
C THR A 7 -52.52 39.67 14.31
N GLY A 8 -51.34 40.29 14.24
CA GLY A 8 -50.76 41.43 13.53
C GLY A 8 -49.28 41.60 13.97
N GLU A 9 -48.47 42.24 13.11
CA GLU A 9 -47.28 43.11 13.35
C GLU A 9 -46.15 42.67 14.32
N CYS A 10 -44.85 42.97 14.17
CA CYS A 10 -43.89 43.44 13.14
C CYS A 10 -42.51 43.44 13.86
N LEU A 11 -41.39 43.58 13.11
CA LEU A 11 -39.97 43.71 13.50
C LEU A 11 -39.22 42.41 13.86
N ALA A 12 -38.12 41.98 13.22
CA ALA A 12 -36.87 42.58 12.67
C ALA A 12 -35.65 42.12 13.50
N ASP A 13 -34.69 41.49 12.81
CA ASP A 13 -33.26 41.30 13.06
C ASP A 13 -32.76 40.97 14.48
N VAL A 14 -32.07 39.81 14.62
CA VAL A 14 -30.71 39.70 15.23
C VAL A 14 -30.03 38.40 14.74
N LEU A 15 -28.95 38.56 13.98
CA LEU A 15 -27.87 37.57 13.84
C LEU A 15 -26.74 37.92 14.82
N ALA A 16 -26.06 36.87 15.27
CA ALA A 16 -24.78 36.82 16.00
C ALA A 16 -24.81 36.87 17.55
N GLY A 17 -24.41 35.72 18.13
CA GLY A 17 -23.59 35.67 19.34
C GLY A 17 -24.14 34.82 20.49
N SER A 18 -23.54 33.64 20.74
CA SER A 18 -23.13 33.31 22.10
C SER A 18 -22.03 32.25 22.13
N LEU A 19 -20.89 32.67 22.68
CA LEU A 19 -19.79 31.87 23.18
C LEU A 19 -20.18 31.03 24.42
N SER A 20 -19.48 29.90 24.56
CA SER A 20 -18.99 29.29 25.80
C SER A 20 -19.97 28.93 26.92
N THR A 21 -19.99 27.64 27.27
CA THR A 21 -20.05 27.20 28.68
C THR A 21 -19.04 26.08 28.92
N HIS A 22 -18.07 26.37 29.79
CA HIS A 22 -17.18 25.42 30.42
C HIS A 22 -17.95 24.64 31.50
N ALA A 23 -17.73 23.33 31.58
CA ALA A 23 -17.91 22.58 32.81
C ALA A 23 -16.60 21.83 33.12
N ARG A 24 -15.92 22.28 34.18
CA ARG A 24 -14.77 21.60 34.79
C ARG A 24 -15.27 20.43 35.65
N VAL A 25 -14.70 19.25 35.46
CA VAL A 25 -14.48 18.28 36.54
C VAL A 25 -13.01 17.87 36.48
N ALA A 26 -12.37 17.87 37.65
CA ALA A 26 -10.93 17.88 37.84
C ALA A 26 -10.30 16.47 37.87
N GLY A 27 -9.09 16.36 37.30
CA GLY A 27 -7.93 15.84 38.02
C GLY A 27 -7.51 14.38 37.76
N ILE A 28 -6.76 14.12 36.68
CA ILE A 28 -5.71 13.08 36.62
C ILE A 28 -4.53 13.66 35.79
N PRO A 29 -3.26 13.56 36.21
CA PRO A 29 -2.16 14.28 35.55
C PRO A 29 -1.75 13.61 34.23
N CYS A 30 -1.65 14.42 33.17
CA CYS A 30 -0.97 14.09 31.94
C CYS A 30 0.54 13.97 32.18
N LEU A 31 1.10 12.79 31.93
CA LEU A 31 2.53 12.59 31.72
C LEU A 31 2.71 11.80 30.41
N GLY A 32 2.67 12.53 29.29
CA GLY A 32 3.30 12.07 28.06
C GLY A 32 4.81 12.21 28.23
N ARG A 33 5.51 11.10 28.39
CA ARG A 33 6.96 11.01 28.17
C ARG A 33 7.19 10.14 26.92
N PRO A 34 8.14 10.49 26.06
CA PRO A 34 8.56 9.61 24.98
C PRO A 34 9.13 8.31 25.57
N LEU A 35 8.75 7.17 24.98
CA LEU A 35 9.32 5.87 25.28
C LEU A 35 10.79 5.86 24.88
N ALA A 36 11.68 6.04 25.86
CA ALA A 36 13.08 5.70 25.72
C ALA A 36 13.22 4.18 25.82
N TYR A 37 13.65 3.53 24.73
CA TYR A 37 14.06 2.13 24.74
C TYR A 37 15.25 1.93 25.69
N PRO A 38 15.26 0.89 26.54
CA PRO A 38 16.32 0.71 27.54
C PRO A 38 17.59 0.16 26.90
N SER A 39 18.59 1.02 26.73
CA SER A 39 19.99 0.59 26.59
C SER A 39 20.46 -0.02 27.91
N ARG A 40 20.75 -1.34 27.94
CA ARG A 40 21.38 -1.98 29.10
C ARG A 40 22.84 -1.50 29.24
N PRO A 41 23.32 -1.19 30.46
CA PRO A 41 24.68 -0.76 30.69
C PRO A 41 25.63 -1.97 30.68
N VAL A 42 26.65 -1.92 29.83
CA VAL A 42 27.82 -2.80 29.92
C VAL A 42 28.65 -2.35 31.12
N ARG A 43 28.86 -3.26 32.09
CA ARG A 43 29.77 -3.03 33.21
C ARG A 43 31.21 -3.01 32.69
N ALA A 44 31.89 -1.90 32.93
CA ALA A 44 33.35 -1.81 32.82
C ALA A 44 34.01 -2.66 33.91
N GLY A 45 34.80 -3.64 33.49
CA GLY A 45 35.79 -4.34 34.31
C GLY A 45 37.18 -3.91 33.86
N GLU A 46 38.01 -3.56 34.84
CA GLU A 46 39.36 -3.03 34.74
C GLU A 46 40.38 -3.96 34.03
N LEU A 47 41.52 -3.34 33.67
CA LEU A 47 42.83 -3.86 33.20
C LEU A 47 43.05 -3.63 31.69
N GLY A 48 44.10 -2.97 31.21
CA GLY A 48 45.30 -2.45 31.84
C GLY A 48 45.98 -1.41 30.95
N ARG A 49 46.94 -0.70 31.55
CA ARG A 49 47.72 0.40 30.99
C ARG A 49 48.63 -0.10 29.85
N ASP A 50 48.81 0.70 28.79
CA ASP A 50 50.10 1.34 28.51
C ASP A 50 50.11 2.16 27.19
N ASN A 51 50.89 3.24 27.26
CA ASN A 51 51.61 3.93 26.20
C ASN A 51 50.93 5.02 25.36
N SER A 52 51.08 6.24 25.91
CA SER A 52 51.81 7.38 25.32
C SER A 52 51.31 8.00 24.01
N VAL A 53 50.64 9.14 24.24
CA VAL A 53 50.69 10.42 23.52
C VAL A 53 51.96 10.63 22.69
N ASP A 54 51.80 11.02 21.43
CA ASP A 54 52.67 12.02 20.82
C ASP A 54 51.86 12.94 19.88
N CYS A 55 51.82 14.21 20.29
CA CYS A 55 51.23 15.31 19.55
C CYS A 55 52.31 15.92 18.65
N CYS A 56 52.02 16.13 17.36
CA CYS A 56 52.74 17.12 16.55
C CYS A 56 51.78 17.84 15.61
N ALA A 57 51.68 19.14 15.83
CA ALA A 57 50.98 20.11 15.00
C ALA A 57 51.84 20.49 13.77
N GLY A 58 51.19 20.74 12.62
CA GLY A 58 51.88 21.19 11.40
C GLY A 58 50.93 21.73 10.32
N SER A 59 50.70 23.04 10.38
CA SER A 59 50.31 24.03 9.34
C SER A 59 49.71 23.64 7.98
N ARG A 60 48.53 24.27 7.73
CA ARG A 60 47.91 24.81 6.49
C ARG A 60 48.71 24.78 5.18
N SER A 61 48.08 24.31 4.08
CA SER A 61 47.61 25.12 2.92
C SER A 61 47.38 24.28 1.64
N GLY A 62 46.33 24.61 0.87
CA GLY A 62 46.20 24.30 -0.56
C GLY A 62 45.41 23.04 -0.96
N CYS A 63 44.07 23.13 -1.05
CA CYS A 63 43.26 22.10 -1.70
C CYS A 63 42.90 22.52 -3.13
N VAL A 64 43.55 21.90 -4.11
CA VAL A 64 43.22 21.95 -5.54
C VAL A 64 42.54 20.63 -5.91
N ARG A 65 41.41 20.74 -6.59
CA ARG A 65 40.62 19.65 -7.18
C ARG A 65 41.48 18.57 -7.84
N ARG A 66 41.27 17.30 -7.49
CA ARG A 66 41.56 16.15 -8.35
C ARG A 66 40.44 15.12 -8.26
N ALA A 67 39.83 14.86 -9.41
CA ALA A 67 38.97 13.71 -9.65
C ALA A 67 39.76 12.42 -9.40
N ALA A 68 39.20 11.51 -8.60
CA ALA A 68 39.78 10.19 -8.36
C ALA A 68 39.39 9.26 -9.52
N THR A 69 40.32 9.05 -10.44
CA THR A 69 40.28 7.94 -11.39
C THR A 69 40.57 6.64 -10.64
N TRP A 70 39.61 5.72 -10.65
CA TRP A 70 39.71 4.38 -10.09
C TRP A 70 40.76 3.56 -10.87
N THR A 71 41.80 3.06 -10.21
CA THR A 71 42.85 2.25 -10.85
C THR A 71 42.51 0.75 -10.83
N GLU A 72 42.79 0.06 -11.94
CA GLU A 72 42.50 -1.38 -12.16
C GLU A 72 43.11 -2.32 -11.11
N GLU A 73 44.18 -1.92 -10.41
CA GLU A 73 44.86 -2.76 -9.43
C GLU A 73 44.01 -3.05 -8.17
N ARG A 74 42.99 -2.23 -7.87
CA ARG A 74 42.04 -2.51 -6.77
C ARG A 74 40.93 -3.51 -7.17
N ARG A 75 40.59 -3.62 -8.46
CA ARG A 75 39.66 -4.66 -8.97
C ARG A 75 40.26 -6.06 -8.80
N PHE A 76 41.58 -6.18 -8.98
CA PHE A 76 42.25 -7.48 -8.90
C PHE A 76 42.37 -8.01 -7.46
N ARG A 77 42.49 -7.12 -6.46
CA ARG A 77 42.65 -7.52 -5.06
C ARG A 77 41.31 -7.85 -4.37
N ILE A 78 40.19 -7.33 -4.88
CA ILE A 78 38.85 -7.79 -4.50
C ILE A 78 38.59 -9.17 -5.13
N HIS A 79 38.97 -9.41 -6.39
CA HIS A 79 38.77 -10.74 -7.00
C HIS A 79 39.48 -11.92 -6.32
N GLN A 80 40.61 -11.70 -5.64
CA GLN A 80 41.36 -12.81 -5.03
C GLN A 80 40.84 -13.24 -3.65
N HIS A 81 40.13 -12.40 -2.91
CA HIS A 81 39.51 -12.79 -1.63
C HIS A 81 38.14 -13.47 -1.79
N TRP A 82 37.58 -13.44 -3.01
CA TRP A 82 36.35 -14.13 -3.41
C TRP A 82 36.59 -15.48 -4.11
N SER A 83 37.85 -15.95 -4.16
CA SER A 83 38.24 -17.14 -4.92
C SER A 83 38.24 -18.46 -4.11
N GLU A 84 37.96 -18.44 -2.81
CA GLU A 84 37.98 -19.66 -1.97
C GLU A 84 36.65 -19.96 -1.26
N ARG A 85 35.60 -19.22 -1.60
CA ARG A 85 34.21 -19.66 -1.45
C ARG A 85 33.53 -19.46 -2.80
N SER A 86 32.96 -20.52 -3.35
CA SER A 86 31.58 -20.48 -3.87
C SER A 86 31.29 -21.77 -4.61
N SER A 87 30.58 -22.67 -3.94
CA SER A 87 29.41 -23.25 -4.59
C SER A 87 28.59 -22.09 -5.20
N MET A 88 28.11 -22.21 -6.44
CA MET A 88 27.20 -21.23 -7.06
C MET A 88 26.13 -20.80 -6.03
N MET A 89 25.99 -19.49 -5.77
CA MET A 89 25.02 -19.01 -4.81
C MET A 89 23.65 -18.91 -5.49
N LYS A 90 22.62 -19.40 -4.81
CA LYS A 90 21.25 -19.33 -5.31
C LYS A 90 20.60 -18.04 -4.85
N ARG A 91 20.06 -17.27 -5.79
CA ARG A 91 19.39 -16.00 -5.51
C ARG A 91 17.97 -16.00 -6.05
N VAL A 92 17.08 -15.36 -5.30
CA VAL A 92 15.69 -15.14 -5.70
C VAL A 92 15.41 -13.65 -5.69
N TYR A 93 15.05 -13.12 -6.86
CA TYR A 93 14.53 -11.79 -7.04
C TYR A 93 13.02 -11.88 -7.27
N ALA A 94 12.24 -11.75 -6.20
CA ALA A 94 10.78 -11.81 -6.24
C ALA A 94 10.21 -10.39 -6.11
N PHE A 95 9.63 -9.84 -7.16
CA PHE A 95 9.04 -8.50 -7.10
C PHE A 95 7.56 -8.61 -6.75
N GLY A 96 7.14 -7.97 -5.65
CA GLY A 96 5.73 -7.97 -5.26
C GLY A 96 4.93 -6.93 -6.03
N MET A 97 3.90 -7.37 -6.75
CA MET A 97 2.97 -6.53 -7.51
C MET A 97 1.56 -6.78 -6.99
N ASP A 98 1.13 -5.97 -6.02
CA ASP A 98 -0.20 -6.08 -5.40
C ASP A 98 -1.31 -5.90 -6.43
N GLY A 99 -2.33 -6.76 -6.39
CA GLY A 99 -3.45 -6.69 -7.30
C GLY A 99 -3.15 -7.12 -8.74
N LEU A 100 -1.98 -7.68 -9.06
CA LEU A 100 -1.67 -8.07 -10.44
C LEU A 100 -2.53 -9.25 -10.93
N ILE A 101 -3.31 -9.01 -11.99
CA ILE A 101 -4.21 -10.00 -12.60
C ILE A 101 -3.50 -10.73 -13.75
N LEU A 102 -3.13 -12.00 -13.54
CA LEU A 102 -2.44 -12.81 -14.57
C LEU A 102 -3.19 -12.90 -15.91
N PRO A 103 -4.53 -13.07 -15.96
CA PRO A 103 -5.26 -13.00 -17.22
C PRO A 103 -5.03 -11.69 -18.01
N MET A 104 -4.95 -10.53 -17.34
CA MET A 104 -4.62 -9.25 -18.00
C MET A 104 -3.17 -9.20 -18.47
N VAL A 105 -2.22 -9.75 -17.70
CA VAL A 105 -0.81 -9.90 -18.17
C VAL A 105 -0.77 -10.70 -19.47
N ARG A 106 -1.50 -11.83 -19.54
CA ARG A 106 -1.57 -12.67 -20.75
C ARG A 106 -2.18 -11.91 -21.92
N HIS A 107 -3.28 -11.21 -21.68
CA HIS A 107 -3.93 -10.39 -22.69
C HIS A 107 -2.97 -9.37 -23.31
N PHE A 108 -2.35 -8.52 -22.50
CA PHE A 108 -1.44 -7.49 -23.00
C PHE A 108 -0.11 -8.05 -23.54
N ALA A 109 0.35 -9.20 -23.06
CA ALA A 109 1.50 -9.91 -23.65
C ALA A 109 1.16 -10.44 -25.05
N GLN A 110 -0.04 -11.00 -25.26
CA GLN A 110 -0.52 -11.44 -26.57
C GLN A 110 -0.69 -10.28 -27.55
N GLU A 111 -1.10 -9.11 -27.07
CA GLU A 111 -1.13 -7.86 -27.85
C GLU A 111 0.27 -7.35 -28.23
N GLY A 112 1.34 -7.88 -27.62
CA GLY A 112 2.72 -7.41 -27.81
C GLY A 112 3.08 -6.17 -27.00
N SER A 113 2.24 -5.76 -26.05
CA SER A 113 2.51 -4.61 -25.17
C SER A 113 3.46 -4.91 -24.02
N LEU A 114 3.63 -6.19 -23.65
CA LEU A 114 4.45 -6.63 -22.51
C LEU A 114 5.54 -7.64 -22.90
N PRO A 115 6.58 -7.23 -23.67
CA PRO A 115 7.62 -8.14 -24.14
C PRO A 115 8.44 -8.79 -23.01
N ALA A 116 8.72 -8.09 -21.90
CA ALA A 116 9.49 -8.64 -20.80
C ALA A 116 8.68 -9.68 -20.00
N PHE A 117 7.40 -9.42 -19.73
CA PHE A 117 6.48 -10.42 -19.16
C PHE A 117 6.31 -11.64 -20.09
N ALA A 118 6.13 -11.41 -21.40
CA ALA A 118 6.03 -12.49 -22.37
C ALA A 118 7.27 -13.40 -22.32
N ARG A 119 8.47 -12.80 -22.21
CA ARG A 119 9.72 -13.52 -22.03
C ARG A 119 9.80 -14.25 -20.68
N LEU A 120 9.38 -13.62 -19.59
CA LEU A 120 9.35 -14.24 -18.26
C LEU A 120 8.48 -15.50 -18.25
N MET A 121 7.27 -15.42 -18.83
CA MET A 121 6.36 -16.56 -18.97
C MET A 121 6.95 -17.65 -19.87
N ALA A 122 7.55 -17.28 -21.00
CA ALA A 122 8.15 -18.24 -21.93
C ALA A 122 9.36 -19.00 -21.32
N GLU A 123 10.15 -18.33 -20.48
CA GLU A 123 11.34 -18.89 -19.84
C GLU A 123 11.07 -19.57 -18.49
N GLY A 124 9.86 -19.47 -17.96
CA GLY A 124 9.54 -19.93 -16.60
C GLY A 124 8.14 -20.52 -16.47
N THR A 125 7.64 -20.50 -15.23
CA THR A 125 6.29 -20.94 -14.88
C THR A 125 5.42 -19.72 -14.61
N HIS A 126 4.15 -19.77 -14.98
CA HIS A 126 3.19 -18.69 -14.77
C HIS A 126 1.85 -19.26 -14.28
N ASN A 127 1.51 -18.99 -13.03
CA ASN A 127 0.38 -19.64 -12.37
C ASN A 127 -0.43 -18.63 -11.58
N GLN A 128 -1.75 -18.85 -11.52
CA GLN A 128 -2.58 -18.26 -10.47
C GLN A 128 -2.40 -19.03 -9.18
N THR A 129 -2.44 -18.30 -8.06
CA THR A 129 -2.37 -18.87 -6.71
C THR A 129 -3.70 -18.71 -6.00
N PHE A 130 -4.14 -19.78 -5.33
CA PHE A 130 -5.29 -19.72 -4.43
C PHE A 130 -4.91 -18.96 -3.16
N CYS A 131 -5.48 -17.78 -3.01
CA CYS A 131 -5.21 -16.86 -1.92
C CYS A 131 -5.55 -17.47 -0.56
N SER A 132 -4.88 -17.01 0.49
CA SER A 132 -5.35 -17.20 1.86
C SER A 132 -6.61 -16.39 2.06
N PHE A 133 -7.62 -17.02 2.67
CA PHE A 133 -8.85 -16.34 3.04
C PHE A 133 -8.68 -15.59 4.38
N PRO A 134 -9.23 -14.37 4.54
CA PRO A 134 -9.87 -13.55 3.50
C PRO A 134 -8.85 -13.02 2.50
N VAL A 135 -9.32 -12.76 1.28
CA VAL A 135 -8.48 -12.29 0.17
C VAL A 135 -8.18 -10.79 0.33
N TRP A 136 -7.41 -10.44 1.35
CA TRP A 136 -6.95 -9.07 1.64
C TRP A 136 -5.44 -8.97 1.66
N THR A 137 -4.94 -7.78 1.35
CA THR A 137 -3.52 -7.41 1.31
C THR A 137 -2.74 -7.85 2.56
N PRO A 138 -3.03 -7.38 3.80
CA PRO A 138 -2.21 -7.75 4.95
C PRO A 138 -2.23 -9.27 5.24
N THR A 139 -3.36 -9.94 4.97
CA THR A 139 -3.50 -11.39 5.15
C THR A 139 -2.61 -12.16 4.18
N ASN A 140 -2.67 -11.81 2.90
CA ASN A 140 -1.97 -12.57 1.86
C ASN A 140 -0.48 -12.24 1.82
N TRP A 141 -0.05 -10.99 2.08
CA TRP A 141 1.38 -10.69 2.25
C TRP A 141 1.99 -11.33 3.52
N ALA A 142 1.21 -11.50 4.59
CA ALA A 142 1.62 -12.32 5.74
C ALA A 142 1.77 -13.79 5.34
N THR A 143 0.87 -14.35 4.54
CA THR A 143 1.01 -15.70 3.98
C THR A 143 2.25 -15.81 3.07
N LEU A 144 2.44 -14.86 2.15
CA LEU A 144 3.55 -14.83 1.18
C LEU A 144 4.92 -14.55 1.80
N SER A 145 4.98 -14.18 3.08
CA SER A 145 6.24 -14.07 3.84
C SER A 145 6.48 -15.25 4.78
N THR A 146 5.43 -15.96 5.22
CA THR A 146 5.53 -17.00 6.26
C THR A 146 5.32 -18.42 5.73
N GLY A 147 4.61 -18.58 4.62
CA GLY A 147 4.08 -19.85 4.15
C GLY A 147 3.09 -20.50 5.12
N ALA A 148 2.50 -19.72 6.04
CA ALA A 148 1.54 -20.17 7.03
C ALA A 148 0.12 -19.72 6.65
N HIS A 149 -0.89 -20.45 7.09
CA HIS A 149 -2.29 -20.02 6.90
C HIS A 149 -2.67 -18.89 7.88
N THR A 150 -3.78 -18.21 7.57
CA THR A 150 -4.31 -17.07 8.34
C THR A 150 -4.42 -17.33 9.84
N GLY A 151 -4.95 -18.49 10.22
CA GLY A 151 -5.09 -18.90 11.62
C GLY A 151 -3.75 -19.16 12.32
N THR A 152 -2.65 -19.32 11.61
CA THR A 152 -1.32 -19.49 12.23
C THR A 152 -0.61 -18.16 12.38
N HIS A 153 -0.53 -17.35 11.33
CA HIS A 153 0.10 -16.04 11.41
C HIS A 153 -0.77 -14.99 12.14
N GLN A 154 -2.08 -15.26 12.31
CA GLN A 154 -3.06 -14.45 13.04
C GLN A 154 -3.32 -13.06 12.43
N VAL A 155 -3.04 -12.86 11.15
CA VAL A 155 -3.35 -11.60 10.44
C VAL A 155 -4.58 -11.86 9.58
N SER A 156 -5.77 -11.74 10.17
CA SER A 156 -7.04 -12.06 9.51
C SER A 156 -7.87 -10.84 9.13
N THR A 157 -7.60 -9.68 9.72
CA THR A 157 -8.34 -8.43 9.49
C THR A 157 -7.37 -7.26 9.30
N TRP A 158 -7.89 -6.06 9.04
CA TRP A 158 -7.09 -4.82 8.90
C TRP A 158 -6.40 -4.39 10.20
N GLU A 159 -6.90 -4.84 11.34
CA GLU A 159 -6.31 -4.63 12.67
C GLU A 159 -6.09 -6.00 13.34
N THR A 160 -5.19 -6.06 14.31
CA THR A 160 -4.89 -7.27 15.09
C THR A 160 -4.79 -6.93 16.57
N THR A 161 -5.45 -7.72 17.43
CA THR A 161 -5.27 -7.61 18.88
C THR A 161 -4.04 -8.40 19.30
N LEU A 162 -3.03 -7.73 19.82
CA LEU A 162 -1.86 -8.37 20.41
C LEU A 162 -2.24 -9.10 21.72
N SER A 163 -1.38 -9.99 22.18
CA SER A 163 -1.58 -10.70 23.46
C SER A 163 -1.62 -9.76 24.67
N SER A 164 -1.11 -8.53 24.54
CA SER A 164 -1.21 -7.46 25.53
C SER A 164 -2.62 -6.83 25.62
N GLY A 165 -3.49 -7.09 24.65
CA GLY A 165 -4.76 -6.39 24.46
C GLY A 165 -4.65 -5.10 23.64
N GLU A 166 -3.43 -4.71 23.23
CA GLU A 166 -3.20 -3.59 22.32
C GLU A 166 -3.75 -3.93 20.93
N GLU A 167 -4.49 -2.99 20.34
CA GLU A 167 -4.91 -3.05 18.94
C GLU A 167 -3.83 -2.40 18.08
N VAL A 168 -3.33 -3.14 17.10
CA VAL A 168 -2.35 -2.63 16.13
C VAL A 168 -2.88 -2.82 14.72
N ASP A 169 -2.39 -1.98 13.82
CA ASP A 169 -2.57 -2.15 12.39
C ASP A 169 -1.97 -3.50 11.96
N SER A 170 -2.63 -4.23 11.06
CA SER A 170 -2.14 -5.51 10.58
C SER A 170 -0.88 -5.41 9.70
N PHE A 171 -0.56 -4.22 9.20
CA PHE A 171 0.71 -3.90 8.54
C PHE A 171 1.88 -3.73 9.54
N ASP A 172 1.63 -3.65 10.85
CA ASP A 172 2.67 -3.67 11.89
C ASP A 172 3.23 -5.09 12.05
N GLY A 173 4.55 -5.26 12.04
CA GLY A 173 5.17 -6.58 12.18
C GLY A 173 4.86 -7.32 13.49
N ARG A 174 4.36 -6.66 14.53
CA ARG A 174 3.89 -7.33 15.76
C ARG A 174 2.58 -8.11 15.55
N SER A 175 1.82 -7.78 14.51
CA SER A 175 0.55 -8.47 14.16
C SER A 175 0.78 -9.94 13.79
N ASN A 176 1.90 -10.22 13.11
CA ASN A 176 2.24 -11.53 12.57
C ASN A 176 2.96 -12.39 13.61
N ARG A 177 2.36 -13.53 13.95
CA ARG A 177 2.87 -14.50 14.94
C ARG A 177 3.79 -15.59 14.37
N ALA A 178 4.06 -15.58 13.07
CA ALA A 178 4.91 -16.55 12.40
C ALA A 178 6.26 -15.93 11.99
N ASP A 179 7.27 -16.79 11.87
CA ASP A 179 8.54 -16.40 11.26
C ASP A 179 8.33 -16.11 9.78
N ARG A 180 9.10 -15.17 9.25
CA ARG A 180 9.10 -14.83 7.83
C ARG A 180 10.32 -15.40 7.13
N ILE A 181 10.29 -15.38 5.80
CA ILE A 181 11.36 -15.89 4.95
C ILE A 181 12.71 -15.22 5.25
N TRP A 182 12.74 -13.93 5.60
CA TRP A 182 13.97 -13.25 6.00
C TRP A 182 14.49 -13.68 7.39
N ASN A 183 13.65 -14.22 8.28
CA ASN A 183 14.11 -14.80 9.53
C ASN A 183 14.81 -16.16 9.31
N VAL A 184 14.31 -17.00 8.40
CA VAL A 184 14.94 -18.30 8.10
C VAL A 184 16.22 -18.15 7.31
N LEU A 185 16.31 -17.12 6.45
CA LEU A 185 17.55 -16.80 5.74
C LEU A 185 18.70 -16.57 6.72
N GLU A 186 18.48 -15.78 7.77
CA GLU A 186 19.50 -15.54 8.80
C GLU A 186 19.92 -16.82 9.52
N ARG A 187 18.96 -17.70 9.84
CA ARG A 187 19.26 -19.00 10.46
C ARG A 187 20.08 -19.91 9.55
N ALA A 188 19.92 -19.79 8.23
CA ALA A 188 20.71 -20.49 7.24
C ALA A 188 22.06 -19.79 6.93
N GLY A 189 22.38 -18.67 7.59
CA GLY A 189 23.59 -17.89 7.33
C GLY A 189 23.54 -17.06 6.04
N LEU A 190 22.34 -16.85 5.50
CA LEU A 190 22.07 -16.01 4.33
C LEU A 190 21.48 -14.66 4.76
N LYS A 191 21.48 -13.69 3.85
CA LYS A 191 20.83 -12.38 4.04
C LYS A 191 19.69 -12.24 3.06
N GLY A 192 18.58 -11.66 3.52
CA GLY A 192 17.48 -11.24 2.67
C GLY A 192 17.26 -9.74 2.70
N THR A 193 16.41 -9.26 1.81
CA THR A 193 15.91 -7.89 1.77
C THR A 193 14.40 -7.89 1.62
N ALA A 194 13.72 -7.18 2.51
CA ALA A 194 12.31 -6.83 2.35
C ALA A 194 12.20 -5.30 2.26
N LEU A 195 11.57 -4.80 1.21
CA LEU A 195 11.43 -3.37 0.92
C LEU A 195 9.95 -3.00 0.81
N HIS A 196 9.48 -2.01 1.58
CA HIS A 196 8.08 -1.58 1.59
C HIS A 196 7.16 -2.80 1.68
N TYR A 197 7.29 -3.61 2.74
CA TYR A 197 6.62 -4.91 2.81
C TYR A 197 5.71 -5.00 4.05
N PRO A 198 4.41 -5.33 3.89
CA PRO A 198 3.45 -5.46 4.99
C PRO A 198 3.92 -6.37 6.12
N GLY A 199 4.01 -5.81 7.33
CA GLY A 199 4.37 -6.55 8.53
C GLY A 199 5.82 -7.04 8.55
N ALA A 200 6.74 -6.40 7.82
CA ALA A 200 8.15 -6.74 7.85
C ALA A 200 8.93 -6.15 9.02
N PHE A 201 8.43 -5.08 9.64
CA PHE A 201 9.03 -4.51 10.86
C PHE A 201 7.98 -4.23 11.95
N PRO A 202 8.28 -4.56 13.23
CA PRO A 202 9.41 -5.37 13.68
C PRO A 202 9.19 -6.86 13.37
N SER A 203 10.24 -7.56 12.93
CA SER A 203 10.19 -9.02 12.67
C SER A 203 11.26 -9.84 13.39
N GLY A 204 12.11 -9.19 14.20
CA GLY A 204 13.21 -9.85 14.91
C GLY A 204 14.41 -10.24 14.04
N ALA A 205 14.37 -9.96 12.73
CA ALA A 205 15.54 -10.05 11.85
C ALA A 205 16.60 -9.01 12.22
N THR A 206 17.87 -9.40 12.13
CA THR A 206 19.02 -8.58 12.54
C THR A 206 20.14 -8.51 11.51
N ALA A 207 20.22 -9.48 10.59
CA ALA A 207 21.23 -9.55 9.54
C ALA A 207 20.65 -9.33 8.13
N SER A 208 19.36 -9.59 7.94
CA SER A 208 18.58 -9.20 6.77
C SER A 208 18.23 -7.72 6.83
N THR A 209 18.14 -7.09 5.65
CA THR A 209 17.83 -5.67 5.53
C THR A 209 16.33 -5.48 5.37
N ILE A 210 15.71 -4.70 6.27
CA ILE A 210 14.33 -4.25 6.13
C ILE A 210 14.35 -2.76 5.84
N LEU A 211 13.76 -2.37 4.71
CA LEU A 211 13.60 -0.99 4.28
C LEU A 211 12.10 -0.71 4.22
N ASP A 212 11.56 0.15 5.07
CA ASP A 212 10.11 0.32 5.26
C ASP A 212 9.37 -1.02 5.47
N GLY A 213 9.18 -1.38 6.73
CA GLY A 213 8.57 -2.64 7.10
C GLY A 213 7.08 -2.56 7.37
N LEU A 214 6.47 -1.42 7.06
CA LEU A 214 5.03 -1.21 7.19
C LEU A 214 4.36 -1.52 5.86
N GLY A 215 4.86 -0.98 4.73
CA GLY A 215 4.25 -1.24 3.41
C GLY A 215 2.75 -0.89 3.36
N HIS A 216 2.33 0.10 4.17
CA HIS A 216 0.93 0.49 4.28
C HIS A 216 0.58 1.32 3.04
N PRO A 217 -0.47 0.99 2.28
CA PRO A 217 -0.71 1.69 1.02
C PRO A 217 -1.39 3.06 1.21
N GLY A 218 -1.36 3.63 2.41
CA GLY A 218 -2.21 4.76 2.82
C GLY A 218 -1.41 5.90 3.42
N HIS A 219 -1.93 7.11 3.30
CA HIS A 219 -1.26 8.32 3.78
C HIS A 219 -1.34 8.46 5.30
N ALA A 220 -0.34 9.11 5.91
CA ALA A 220 -0.25 9.37 7.35
C ALA A 220 -0.21 8.11 8.25
N HIS A 221 0.06 6.93 7.69
CA HIS A 221 0.17 5.67 8.43
C HIS A 221 1.60 5.37 8.91
N THR A 222 2.60 6.13 8.45
CA THR A 222 4.01 5.86 8.75
C THR A 222 4.73 7.07 9.34
N GLU A 223 5.87 6.81 9.97
CA GLU A 223 6.65 7.83 10.67
C GLU A 223 7.50 8.70 9.76
N PHE A 224 7.79 8.25 8.54
CA PHE A 224 8.62 8.95 7.56
C PHE A 224 7.78 9.77 6.56
N GLU A 225 6.45 9.84 6.68
CA GLU A 225 5.65 10.86 6.01
C GLU A 225 5.67 12.18 6.81
N VAL A 226 6.08 13.28 6.15
CA VAL A 226 5.89 14.65 6.67
C VAL A 226 4.53 15.19 6.26
N ALA A 227 4.14 15.02 4.99
CA ALA A 227 2.87 15.48 4.43
C ALA A 227 2.47 14.64 3.20
N ALA A 228 1.20 14.24 3.12
CA ALA A 228 0.58 13.61 1.95
C ALA A 228 0.71 14.48 0.69
N CYS A 229 0.70 13.92 -0.52
CA CYS A 229 0.73 14.71 -1.77
C CYS A 229 -0.39 15.77 -1.86
N GLN A 230 -0.19 16.82 -2.66
CA GLN A 230 -1.08 18.00 -2.67
C GLN A 230 -1.06 18.73 -4.02
N ALA A 231 -2.23 19.18 -4.50
CA ALA A 231 -2.30 20.18 -5.56
C ALA A 231 -2.63 21.58 -5.02
N TYR A 232 -2.08 22.62 -5.65
CA TYR A 232 -2.30 24.03 -5.34
C TYR A 232 -2.86 24.74 -6.56
N VAL A 233 -3.98 25.45 -6.42
CA VAL A 233 -4.69 26.11 -7.53
C VAL A 233 -5.01 27.56 -7.17
N THR A 234 -4.72 28.48 -8.07
CA THR A 234 -5.07 29.90 -7.90
C THR A 234 -6.58 30.13 -7.95
N GLY A 235 -7.12 30.86 -6.97
CA GLY A 235 -8.48 31.44 -7.06
C GLY A 235 -9.66 30.51 -6.81
N VAL A 236 -9.44 29.23 -6.47
CA VAL A 236 -10.51 28.28 -6.12
C VAL A 236 -10.73 28.28 -4.61
N GLY A 237 -11.97 28.45 -4.16
CA GLY A 237 -12.38 28.22 -2.76
C GLY A 237 -12.31 26.72 -2.46
N SER A 238 -11.85 26.36 -1.26
CA SER A 238 -11.67 24.98 -0.83
C SER A 238 -13.01 24.23 -0.73
N ASP A 239 -13.42 23.55 -1.79
CA ASP A 239 -14.41 22.47 -1.68
C ASP A 239 -13.63 21.17 -1.41
N ASP A 240 -13.70 20.72 -0.15
CA ASP A 240 -13.00 19.55 0.37
C ASP A 240 -13.61 18.27 -0.21
N PHE A 241 -12.81 17.48 -0.92
CA PHE A 241 -13.04 16.05 -1.07
C PHE A 241 -11.79 15.33 -0.57
N MET A 242 -11.95 14.46 0.43
CA MET A 242 -10.97 13.41 0.67
C MET A 242 -11.36 12.18 -0.12
N ILE A 243 -10.35 11.40 -0.45
CA ILE A 243 -10.47 10.00 -0.79
C ILE A 243 -9.57 9.30 0.23
N GLY A 244 -10.15 8.40 1.02
CA GLY A 244 -9.47 7.58 1.98
C GLY A 244 -8.50 6.65 1.26
N HIS A 245 -7.71 5.94 2.04
CA HIS A 245 -6.71 4.99 1.58
C HIS A 245 -7.20 4.03 0.47
N ASP A 246 -8.50 3.75 0.46
CA ASP A 246 -9.23 2.79 -0.34
C ASP A 246 -10.02 3.40 -1.52
N GLY A 247 -10.22 4.72 -1.57
CA GLY A 247 -11.19 5.32 -2.49
C GLY A 247 -12.38 6.05 -1.83
N ALA A 248 -12.57 5.94 -0.51
CA ALA A 248 -13.79 6.40 0.15
C ALA A 248 -13.78 7.90 0.57
N PRO A 249 -14.89 8.65 0.51
CA PRO A 249 -14.92 10.02 1.02
C PRO A 249 -14.66 10.12 2.54
N VAL A 250 -13.62 10.87 2.95
CA VAL A 250 -13.34 11.26 4.35
C VAL A 250 -13.60 12.77 4.55
N ALA A 251 -14.08 13.18 5.73
CA ALA A 251 -14.24 14.61 6.00
C ALA A 251 -12.89 15.24 6.38
N GLY A 252 -12.49 16.37 5.75
CA GLY A 252 -11.51 17.29 6.33
C GLY A 252 -10.08 17.36 5.75
N SER A 253 -9.80 16.92 4.51
CA SER A 253 -8.57 17.35 3.82
C SER A 253 -8.75 17.62 2.32
N ARG A 254 -8.61 18.89 1.92
CA ARG A 254 -7.57 19.50 1.07
C ARG A 254 -7.00 18.69 -0.09
N SER A 255 -7.72 17.85 -0.84
CA SER A 255 -7.10 17.25 -2.04
C SER A 255 -6.59 18.33 -3.03
N VAL A 256 -7.35 19.40 -3.22
CA VAL A 256 -6.92 20.58 -3.99
C VAL A 256 -6.98 21.82 -3.12
N GLN A 257 -5.84 22.46 -2.89
CA GLN A 257 -5.74 23.65 -2.05
C GLN A 257 -5.83 24.92 -2.89
N GLY A 258 -6.79 25.77 -2.57
CA GLY A 258 -6.84 27.14 -3.06
C GLY A 258 -5.65 27.97 -2.56
N ILE A 259 -4.98 28.67 -3.46
CA ILE A 259 -3.94 29.65 -3.15
C ILE A 259 -4.29 31.03 -3.71
N SER A 260 -3.63 32.05 -3.19
CA SER A 260 -3.74 33.42 -3.69
C SER A 260 -3.44 33.47 -5.18
N GLY A 261 -4.23 34.27 -5.91
CA GLY A 261 -3.98 34.54 -7.33
C GLY A 261 -2.60 35.12 -7.58
N LEU A 262 -2.09 34.93 -8.79
CA LEU A 262 -0.81 35.47 -9.20
C LEU A 262 -0.87 37.00 -9.27
N THR A 263 0.07 37.65 -8.57
CA THR A 263 0.23 39.11 -8.59
C THR A 263 1.60 39.48 -9.11
N MET A 264 1.83 40.73 -9.51
CA MET A 264 3.19 41.16 -9.89
C MET A 264 4.18 40.94 -8.75
N ALA A 265 5.37 40.43 -9.04
CA ALA A 265 6.41 40.20 -8.06
C ALA A 265 6.87 41.54 -7.44
N VAL A 266 6.74 41.66 -6.11
CA VAL A 266 7.12 42.87 -5.35
C VAL A 266 8.21 42.52 -4.33
N ASP A 267 9.19 43.40 -4.16
CA ASP A 267 10.31 43.27 -3.21
C ASP A 267 11.26 42.08 -3.43
N TRP A 268 11.27 41.50 -4.64
CA TRP A 268 12.22 40.47 -5.01
C TRP A 268 13.63 41.02 -5.25
N ARG A 269 14.62 40.31 -4.73
CA ARG A 269 16.04 40.51 -5.07
C ARG A 269 16.48 39.47 -6.08
N ASN A 270 17.47 39.81 -6.92
CA ASN A 270 18.13 38.88 -7.85
C ASN A 270 17.15 38.10 -8.76
N LEU A 271 16.15 38.77 -9.31
CA LEU A 271 15.15 38.12 -10.18
C LEU A 271 15.83 37.42 -11.37
N PRO A 272 15.39 36.20 -11.73
CA PRO A 272 15.79 35.58 -12.98
C PRO A 272 15.31 36.42 -14.18
N PRO A 273 15.97 36.29 -15.36
CA PRO A 273 15.54 36.96 -16.58
C PRO A 273 14.09 36.61 -16.93
N SER A 274 13.32 37.60 -17.36
CA SER A 274 11.93 37.43 -17.80
C SER A 274 11.59 38.51 -18.83
N HIS A 275 10.88 38.13 -19.89
CA HIS A 275 10.41 39.02 -20.95
C HIS A 275 9.13 39.79 -20.57
N LYS A 276 8.41 39.32 -19.54
CA LYS A 276 7.27 40.00 -18.90
C LYS A 276 7.60 40.33 -17.44
N PRO A 277 6.93 41.29 -16.81
CA PRO A 277 7.05 41.49 -15.36
C PRO A 277 6.75 40.16 -14.63
N PRO A 278 7.68 39.60 -13.83
CA PRO A 278 7.44 38.35 -13.13
C PRO A 278 6.21 38.43 -12.22
N LEU A 279 5.51 37.30 -12.05
CA LEU A 279 4.40 37.17 -11.12
C LEU A 279 4.82 36.35 -9.89
N GLU A 280 4.12 36.50 -8.78
CA GLU A 280 4.37 35.79 -7.54
C GLU A 280 3.08 35.23 -6.90
N THR A 281 3.26 34.18 -6.10
CA THR A 281 2.31 33.72 -5.08
C THR A 281 3.09 32.96 -4.00
N GLU A 282 2.41 32.37 -3.01
CA GLU A 282 3.02 31.60 -1.94
C GLU A 282 2.27 30.29 -1.73
N ILE A 283 3.01 29.24 -1.41
CA ILE A 283 2.46 27.96 -0.97
C ILE A 283 2.91 27.67 0.46
N GLU A 284 1.97 27.20 1.29
CA GLU A 284 2.24 26.69 2.63
C GLU A 284 2.01 25.17 2.62
N ILE A 285 3.02 24.44 3.08
CA ILE A 285 2.92 23.01 3.33
C ILE A 285 2.52 22.82 4.79
N VAL A 286 1.44 22.07 5.00
CA VAL A 286 0.99 21.62 6.32
C VAL A 286 1.41 20.16 6.49
N SER A 287 1.96 19.82 7.65
CA SER A 287 2.35 18.46 7.97
C SER A 287 1.13 17.57 8.21
N ARG A 288 1.31 16.25 8.25
CA ARG A 288 0.28 15.29 8.69
C ARG A 288 -0.22 15.51 10.12
N PHE A 289 0.49 16.31 10.93
CA PHE A 289 0.08 16.71 12.27
C PHE A 289 -0.74 18.00 12.32
N GLY A 290 -0.99 18.63 11.16
CA GLY A 290 -1.77 19.85 11.04
C GLY A 290 -0.99 21.15 11.31
N ASN A 291 0.31 21.09 11.62
CA ASN A 291 1.14 22.29 11.79
C ASN A 291 1.70 22.79 10.44
N PRO A 292 1.91 24.11 10.27
CA PRO A 292 2.71 24.63 9.16
C PRO A 292 4.12 24.05 9.20
N ALA A 293 4.53 23.36 8.13
CA ALA A 293 5.80 22.65 8.05
C ALA A 293 6.86 23.47 7.32
N GLN A 294 6.48 24.08 6.19
CA GLN A 294 7.36 24.90 5.35
C GLN A 294 6.56 25.85 4.44
N ARG A 295 7.17 26.96 4.03
CA ARG A 295 6.61 27.86 3.01
C ARG A 295 7.57 28.10 1.86
N TYR A 296 7.04 28.21 0.65
CA TYR A 296 7.79 28.56 -0.55
C TYR A 296 7.15 29.74 -1.26
N SER A 297 8.00 30.67 -1.70
CA SER A 297 7.60 31.71 -2.64
C SER A 297 7.62 31.11 -4.04
N VAL A 298 6.51 31.26 -4.76
CA VAL A 298 6.38 30.84 -6.15
C VAL A 298 6.58 32.07 -7.02
N LEU A 299 7.48 31.99 -8.00
CA LEU A 299 7.73 33.05 -8.98
C LEU A 299 7.42 32.51 -10.38
N VAL A 300 6.69 33.26 -11.19
CA VAL A 300 6.35 32.90 -12.57
C VAL A 300 7.03 33.89 -13.51
N THR A 301 7.74 33.37 -14.51
CA THR A 301 8.47 34.17 -15.51
C THR A 301 8.08 33.78 -16.93
N ALA A 302 8.41 34.66 -17.87
CA ALA A 302 8.17 34.47 -19.29
C ALA A 302 9.50 34.37 -20.02
N SER A 303 9.75 33.22 -20.65
CA SER A 303 10.90 33.03 -21.54
C SER A 303 10.72 33.78 -22.87
N THR A 304 9.48 34.06 -23.26
CA THR A 304 9.11 34.82 -24.46
C THR A 304 7.92 35.77 -24.19
N GLU A 305 6.88 35.82 -25.02
CA GLU A 305 5.70 36.68 -24.83
C GLU A 305 4.64 36.07 -23.88
N GLU A 306 4.85 34.84 -23.44
CA GLU A 306 3.94 34.05 -22.60
C GLU A 306 4.64 33.61 -21.31
N TYR A 307 3.88 33.54 -20.21
CA TYR A 307 4.38 32.93 -18.97
C TYR A 307 4.47 31.41 -19.15
N ASP A 308 5.66 30.86 -18.97
CA ASP A 308 5.95 29.45 -19.28
C ASP A 308 6.87 28.78 -18.25
N ARG A 309 7.37 29.53 -17.26
CA ARG A 309 8.29 29.03 -16.23
C ARG A 309 7.79 29.34 -14.85
N VAL A 310 7.87 28.35 -13.96
CA VAL A 310 7.60 28.48 -12.54
C VAL A 310 8.86 28.16 -11.75
N HIS A 311 9.17 28.98 -10.75
CA HIS A 311 10.30 28.83 -9.84
C HIS A 311 9.80 28.76 -8.40
N LEU A 312 10.35 27.84 -7.63
CA LEU A 312 10.13 27.76 -6.19
C LEU A 312 11.36 28.28 -5.48
N ALA A 313 11.19 29.25 -4.58
CA ALA A 313 12.28 29.89 -3.87
C ALA A 313 12.04 29.97 -2.37
N ARG A 314 13.15 30.03 -1.60
CA ARG A 314 13.09 30.35 -0.18
C ARG A 314 13.03 31.86 0.04
N GLY A 315 11.81 32.37 0.13
CA GLY A 315 11.52 33.79 0.22
C GLY A 315 11.76 34.52 -1.11
N LYS A 316 11.64 35.86 -1.07
CA LYS A 316 11.70 36.72 -2.26
C LYS A 316 13.11 37.08 -2.71
N ASP A 317 13.91 36.07 -3.05
CA ASP A 317 15.28 36.23 -3.57
C ASP A 317 15.54 35.17 -4.65
N GLY A 318 15.72 35.60 -5.90
CA GLY A 318 15.95 34.71 -7.03
C GLY A 318 17.29 33.96 -6.97
N SER A 319 18.24 34.39 -6.12
CA SER A 319 19.44 33.59 -5.82
C SER A 319 19.16 32.40 -4.90
N ARG A 320 17.94 32.32 -4.33
CA ARG A 320 17.46 31.23 -3.46
C ARG A 320 16.36 30.40 -4.11
N ILE A 321 16.30 30.40 -5.45
CA ILE A 321 15.49 29.45 -6.21
C ILE A 321 16.02 28.04 -5.93
N LEU A 322 15.13 27.17 -5.47
CA LEU A 322 15.41 25.78 -5.13
C LEU A 322 15.14 24.87 -6.32
N ALA A 323 14.05 25.14 -7.05
CA ALA A 323 13.64 24.38 -8.23
C ALA A 323 12.98 25.29 -9.25
N SER A 324 13.05 24.89 -10.52
CA SER A 324 12.35 25.53 -11.63
C SER A 324 11.78 24.47 -12.55
N SER A 325 10.64 24.74 -13.17
CA SER A 325 10.05 23.82 -14.14
C SER A 325 9.18 24.56 -15.16
N GLY A 326 9.05 23.99 -16.36
CA GLY A 326 8.03 24.36 -17.33
C GLY A 326 6.70 23.63 -17.10
N VAL A 327 5.71 23.99 -17.92
CA VAL A 327 4.40 23.35 -17.90
C VAL A 327 4.52 21.87 -18.31
N ARG A 328 3.87 20.99 -17.55
CA ARG A 328 3.94 19.52 -17.63
C ARG A 328 5.31 18.91 -17.33
N GLU A 329 6.25 19.67 -16.80
CA GLU A 329 7.58 19.17 -16.41
C GLU A 329 7.67 19.02 -14.88
N TRP A 330 8.36 17.97 -14.43
CA TRP A 330 8.76 17.82 -13.03
C TRP A 330 9.99 18.69 -12.74
N THR A 331 10.04 19.24 -11.53
CA THR A 331 11.29 19.73 -10.96
C THR A 331 12.22 18.56 -10.63
N ASP A 332 13.52 18.84 -10.52
CA ASP A 332 14.42 17.96 -9.78
C ASP A 332 13.92 17.75 -8.33
N TRP A 333 14.36 16.66 -7.70
CA TRP A 333 14.10 16.41 -6.30
C TRP A 333 14.72 17.49 -5.42
N LEU A 334 13.90 18.02 -4.52
CA LEU A 334 14.30 18.97 -3.49
C LEU A 334 14.47 18.22 -2.18
N VAL A 335 15.50 18.57 -1.41
CA VAL A 335 15.66 18.14 -0.02
C VAL A 335 15.66 19.39 0.86
N ASP A 336 14.79 19.42 1.85
CA ASP A 336 14.63 20.57 2.74
C ASP A 336 14.29 20.15 4.17
N ASN A 337 14.40 21.09 5.12
CA ASN A 337 14.07 20.91 6.52
C ASN A 337 12.63 21.35 6.79
N PHE A 338 11.80 20.42 7.26
CA PHE A 338 10.39 20.63 7.57
C PHE A 338 10.15 20.63 9.08
N ALA A 339 9.25 21.51 9.54
CA ALA A 339 8.82 21.50 10.93
C ALA A 339 7.77 20.39 11.16
N VAL A 340 8.05 19.53 12.15
CA VAL A 340 7.13 18.54 12.71
C VAL A 340 7.02 18.80 14.22
N PRO A 341 6.08 18.20 14.96
CA PRO A 341 6.01 18.38 16.40
C PRO A 341 7.37 18.13 17.07
N ASP A 342 7.77 19.07 17.92
CA ASP A 342 8.99 19.03 18.74
C ASP A 342 10.34 18.91 18.00
N SER A 343 10.39 18.97 16.66
CA SER A 343 11.64 18.85 15.90
C SER A 343 11.59 19.43 14.47
N ARG A 344 12.71 19.34 13.76
CA ARG A 344 12.78 19.54 12.31
C ARG A 344 13.43 18.32 11.68
N VAL A 345 12.89 17.91 10.53
CA VAL A 345 13.34 16.72 9.81
C VAL A 345 13.70 17.08 8.38
N GLU A 346 14.72 16.42 7.86
CA GLU A 346 15.09 16.54 6.46
C GLU A 346 14.21 15.59 5.62
N ALA A 347 13.56 16.13 4.60
CA ALA A 347 12.64 15.38 3.76
C ALA A 347 12.72 15.84 2.30
N ALA A 348 12.36 14.92 1.41
CA ALA A 348 12.37 15.11 -0.02
C ALA A 348 10.97 15.37 -0.57
N LEU A 349 10.91 16.18 -1.63
CA LEU A 349 9.71 16.45 -2.41
C LEU A 349 10.09 16.91 -3.83
N ARG A 350 9.13 16.88 -4.75
CA ARG A 350 9.24 17.52 -6.06
C ARG A 350 7.90 18.09 -6.48
N PHE A 351 7.90 18.96 -7.47
CA PHE A 351 6.71 19.61 -7.99
C PHE A 351 6.56 19.39 -9.49
N LYS A 352 5.32 19.37 -9.97
CA LYS A 352 4.99 19.41 -11.39
C LYS A 352 4.08 20.61 -11.66
N VAL A 353 4.39 21.39 -12.69
CA VAL A 353 3.49 22.45 -13.14
C VAL A 353 2.42 21.82 -14.00
N MET A 354 1.21 21.65 -13.46
CA MET A 354 0.13 20.99 -14.19
C MET A 354 -0.49 21.93 -15.22
N GLU A 355 -0.74 23.18 -14.83
CA GLU A 355 -1.38 24.19 -15.66
C GLU A 355 -0.76 25.55 -15.37
N LEU A 356 -0.52 26.34 -16.41
CA LEU A 356 -0.14 27.74 -16.31
C LEU A 356 -0.79 28.48 -17.48
N ASP A 357 -1.61 29.47 -17.16
CA ASP A 357 -2.19 30.35 -18.17
C ASP A 357 -1.09 31.24 -18.79
N PRO A 358 -0.96 31.32 -20.13
CA PRO A 358 0.02 32.19 -20.79
C PRO A 358 -0.07 33.67 -20.40
N GLY A 359 -1.28 34.11 -20.00
CA GLY A 359 -1.57 35.44 -19.47
C GLY A 359 -1.21 35.63 -17.99
N GLY A 360 -0.99 34.55 -17.25
CA GLY A 360 -0.62 34.55 -15.83
C GLY A 360 -1.83 34.66 -14.89
N ASN A 361 -3.04 34.30 -15.35
CA ASN A 361 -4.25 34.37 -14.53
C ASN A 361 -4.50 33.10 -13.70
N HIS A 362 -3.90 31.98 -14.10
CA HIS A 362 -4.13 30.68 -13.49
C HIS A 362 -2.84 29.87 -13.37
N LEU A 363 -2.69 29.17 -12.25
CA LEU A 363 -1.62 28.22 -11.98
C LEU A 363 -2.19 27.03 -11.20
N LYS A 364 -1.86 25.82 -11.67
CA LYS A 364 -2.03 24.57 -10.92
C LYS A 364 -0.68 23.90 -10.75
N LEU A 365 -0.26 23.69 -9.51
CA LEU A 365 0.95 22.96 -9.14
C LEU A 365 0.57 21.67 -8.44
N TYR A 366 1.17 20.56 -8.85
CA TYR A 366 1.15 19.32 -8.09
C TYR A 366 2.45 19.16 -7.30
N ARG A 367 2.36 18.66 -6.07
CA ARG A 367 3.50 18.30 -5.23
C ARG A 367 3.37 16.84 -4.84
N SER A 368 4.46 16.08 -4.98
CA SER A 368 4.59 14.73 -4.44
C SER A 368 4.34 14.68 -2.93
N GLN A 369 4.26 13.46 -2.38
CA GLN A 369 4.42 13.26 -0.94
C GLN A 369 5.74 13.91 -0.46
N VAL A 370 5.74 14.41 0.78
CA VAL A 370 6.97 14.85 1.45
C VAL A 370 7.42 13.74 2.38
N THR A 371 8.53 13.09 2.03
CA THR A 371 8.99 11.86 2.68
C THR A 371 10.37 12.08 3.29
N HIS A 372 10.59 11.61 4.52
CA HIS A 372 11.90 11.72 5.18
C HIS A 372 12.98 11.08 4.31
N VAL A 373 14.15 11.70 4.27
CA VAL A 373 15.31 11.10 3.58
C VAL A 373 16.00 10.02 4.41
N HIS A 374 15.61 9.90 5.69
CA HIS A 374 16.18 8.96 6.66
C HIS A 374 15.13 8.26 7.53
N GLY A 375 15.52 7.13 8.11
CA GLY A 375 14.78 6.43 9.17
C GLY A 375 13.91 5.26 8.69
N TYR A 376 13.96 4.94 7.39
CA TYR A 376 13.23 3.80 6.82
C TYR A 376 14.08 2.53 6.73
N SER A 377 15.39 2.59 6.99
CA SER A 377 16.28 1.42 7.10
C SER A 377 16.44 1.00 8.58
N TYR A 378 15.90 -0.16 8.94
CA TYR A 378 16.01 -0.64 10.31
C TYR A 378 17.37 -1.28 10.55
N GLY A 379 18.37 -0.46 10.90
CA GLY A 379 19.70 -0.92 11.34
C GLY A 379 20.87 -0.64 10.38
N ASP A 380 20.69 0.12 9.29
CA ASP A 380 21.77 0.51 8.36
C ASP A 380 21.55 1.94 7.81
N PRO A 381 21.68 3.00 8.62
CA PRO A 381 21.41 4.37 8.17
C PRO A 381 22.32 4.83 7.03
N GLU A 382 23.55 4.31 6.92
CA GLU A 382 24.45 4.60 5.80
C GLU A 382 23.96 4.02 4.47
N LEU A 383 23.04 3.05 4.49
CA LEU A 383 22.38 2.56 3.28
C LEU A 383 21.48 3.62 2.67
N GLU A 384 20.69 4.33 3.47
CA GLU A 384 19.72 5.33 2.98
C GLU A 384 20.40 6.42 2.16
N ASP A 385 21.55 6.93 2.63
CA ASP A 385 22.35 7.90 1.89
C ASP A 385 22.82 7.35 0.55
N ARG A 386 23.34 6.13 0.54
CA ARG A 386 23.80 5.47 -0.70
C ARG A 386 22.67 5.23 -1.69
N LEU A 387 21.49 4.81 -1.20
CA LEU A 387 20.32 4.60 -2.06
C LEU A 387 19.86 5.94 -2.63
N ARG A 388 19.76 6.97 -1.81
CA ARG A 388 19.36 8.32 -2.22
C ARG A 388 20.32 8.93 -3.24
N GLU A 389 21.62 8.81 -3.02
CA GLU A 389 22.65 9.33 -3.95
C GLU A 389 22.64 8.63 -5.31
N ARG A 390 22.31 7.33 -5.34
CA ARG A 390 22.32 6.54 -6.58
C ARG A 390 21.00 6.58 -7.34
N PHE A 391 19.88 6.52 -6.63
CA PHE A 391 18.56 6.25 -7.21
C PHE A 391 17.55 7.38 -6.98
N GLY A 392 17.91 8.40 -6.21
CA GLY A 392 17.01 9.47 -5.78
C GLY A 392 16.28 9.14 -4.47
N PRO A 393 15.51 10.09 -3.93
CA PRO A 393 14.81 9.92 -2.66
C PRO A 393 13.77 8.80 -2.67
N TYR A 394 13.60 8.13 -1.53
CA TYR A 394 12.51 7.20 -1.33
C TYR A 394 11.17 7.95 -1.26
N GLN A 395 10.17 7.43 -1.97
CA GLN A 395 8.77 7.83 -1.87
C GLN A 395 7.99 6.62 -1.38
N GLU A 396 7.39 6.73 -0.19
CA GLU A 396 6.62 5.63 0.39
C GLU A 396 5.23 5.55 -0.22
N HIS A 397 4.51 6.66 -0.28
CA HIS A 397 3.17 6.65 -0.83
C HIS A 397 3.18 7.21 -2.25
N ALA A 398 3.06 6.31 -3.22
CA ALA A 398 2.75 6.63 -4.61
C ALA A 398 1.43 5.92 -4.95
N SER A 399 0.42 6.68 -5.39
CA SER A 399 -0.94 6.16 -5.57
C SER A 399 -1.66 6.80 -6.74
N MET A 400 -2.83 6.24 -7.08
CA MET A 400 -3.74 6.82 -8.07
C MET A 400 -4.75 7.81 -7.46
N ILE A 401 -4.71 8.02 -6.14
CA ILE A 401 -5.56 9.00 -5.44
C ILE A 401 -5.40 10.44 -5.99
N PRO A 402 -4.19 10.93 -6.33
CA PRO A 402 -4.03 12.24 -6.95
C PRO A 402 -4.85 12.42 -8.23
N TYR A 403 -5.03 11.35 -9.00
CA TYR A 403 -5.85 11.38 -10.21
C TYR A 403 -7.34 11.43 -9.87
N THR A 404 -7.85 10.51 -9.03
CA THR A 404 -9.28 10.43 -8.71
C THR A 404 -9.79 11.62 -7.88
N SER A 405 -8.91 12.26 -7.12
CA SER A 405 -9.22 13.47 -6.34
C SER A 405 -9.08 14.78 -7.12
N GLY A 406 -8.66 14.72 -8.39
CA GLY A 406 -8.49 15.89 -9.25
C GLY A 406 -7.23 16.72 -8.95
N MET A 407 -6.30 16.24 -8.11
CA MET A 407 -4.99 16.88 -7.93
C MET A 407 -4.21 16.94 -9.23
N THR A 408 -4.28 15.87 -10.02
CA THR A 408 -3.51 15.69 -11.24
C THR A 408 -4.25 14.81 -12.24
N ASP A 409 -3.63 14.54 -13.39
CA ASP A 409 -4.16 13.59 -14.38
C ASP A 409 -3.62 12.16 -14.16
N PHE A 410 -4.24 11.19 -14.84
CA PHE A 410 -3.84 9.77 -14.78
C PHE A 410 -2.34 9.59 -15.07
N ALA A 411 -1.84 10.25 -16.11
CA ALA A 411 -0.44 10.12 -16.53
C ALA A 411 0.53 10.55 -15.42
N THR A 412 0.27 11.67 -14.76
CA THR A 412 1.14 12.16 -13.69
C THR A 412 1.03 11.32 -12.42
N ALA A 413 -0.15 10.80 -12.08
CA ALA A 413 -0.28 9.85 -10.96
C ALA A 413 0.50 8.56 -11.27
N LEU A 414 0.41 8.05 -12.50
CA LEU A 414 1.16 6.87 -12.94
C LEU A 414 2.69 7.11 -12.92
N GLU A 415 3.16 8.31 -13.27
CA GLU A 415 4.58 8.66 -13.17
C GLU A 415 5.14 8.57 -11.74
N GLU A 416 4.33 8.84 -10.70
CA GLU A 416 4.74 8.64 -9.31
C GLU A 416 4.85 7.16 -8.97
N CYS A 417 3.84 6.36 -9.31
CA CYS A 417 3.87 4.91 -9.12
C CYS A 417 5.03 4.26 -9.87
N GLU A 418 5.30 4.72 -11.10
CA GLU A 418 6.45 4.30 -11.91
C GLU A 418 7.77 4.66 -11.24
N TYR A 419 7.91 5.88 -10.72
CA TYR A 419 9.12 6.27 -9.99
C TYR A 419 9.39 5.31 -8.83
N GLN A 420 8.38 5.02 -8.02
CA GLN A 420 8.51 4.09 -6.90
C GLN A 420 8.88 2.68 -7.35
N GLY A 421 8.15 2.11 -8.34
CA GLY A 421 8.42 0.76 -8.84
C GLY A 421 9.82 0.60 -9.43
N ASN A 422 10.29 1.59 -10.20
CA ASN A 422 11.65 1.63 -10.72
C ASN A 422 12.69 1.76 -9.59
N TRP A 423 12.42 2.59 -8.57
CA TRP A 423 13.29 2.73 -7.41
C TRP A 423 13.42 1.39 -6.66
N PHE A 424 12.31 0.66 -6.45
CA PHE A 424 12.33 -0.69 -5.89
C PHE A 424 13.13 -1.68 -6.74
N ALA A 425 13.04 -1.58 -8.06
CA ALA A 425 13.79 -2.42 -8.98
C ALA A 425 15.31 -2.17 -8.87
N GLU A 426 15.73 -0.91 -8.81
CA GLU A 426 17.15 -0.58 -8.65
C GLU A 426 17.70 -0.97 -7.27
N VAL A 427 16.90 -0.81 -6.21
CA VAL A 427 17.29 -1.30 -4.88
C VAL A 427 17.42 -2.82 -4.88
N GLY A 428 16.48 -3.55 -5.48
CA GLY A 428 16.57 -5.01 -5.58
C GLY A 428 17.80 -5.47 -6.33
N HIS A 429 18.09 -4.84 -7.47
CA HIS A 429 19.35 -5.05 -8.19
C HIS A 429 20.58 -4.81 -7.32
N TYR A 430 20.69 -3.64 -6.68
CA TYR A 430 21.82 -3.28 -5.83
C TYR A 430 22.01 -4.27 -4.67
N MET A 431 20.91 -4.69 -4.04
CA MET A 431 20.98 -5.59 -2.89
C MET A 431 21.47 -6.98 -3.28
N LEU A 432 21.07 -7.48 -4.45
CA LEU A 432 21.49 -8.79 -4.97
C LEU A 432 22.91 -8.81 -5.54
N THR A 433 23.37 -7.69 -6.11
CA THR A 433 24.67 -7.60 -6.81
C THR A 433 25.80 -7.06 -5.94
N GLU A 434 25.53 -6.09 -5.05
CA GLU A 434 26.56 -5.38 -4.27
C GLU A 434 26.45 -5.59 -2.75
N ARG A 435 25.37 -6.21 -2.24
CA ARG A 435 25.12 -6.38 -0.79
C ARG A 435 24.95 -7.83 -0.33
N ASP A 436 25.29 -8.79 -1.17
CA ASP A 436 25.22 -10.24 -0.88
C ASP A 436 23.83 -10.73 -0.43
N SER A 437 22.76 -10.08 -0.88
CA SER A 437 21.41 -10.56 -0.59
C SER A 437 21.13 -11.82 -1.41
N ALA A 438 20.65 -12.87 -0.75
CA ALA A 438 20.20 -14.12 -1.38
C ALA A 438 18.72 -14.03 -1.82
N TYR A 439 17.96 -13.10 -1.24
CA TYR A 439 16.54 -12.95 -1.48
C TYR A 439 16.17 -11.48 -1.46
N PHE A 440 15.48 -11.00 -2.49
CA PHE A 440 14.82 -9.69 -2.47
C PHE A 440 13.33 -9.86 -2.65
N THR A 441 12.55 -9.14 -1.83
CA THR A 441 11.12 -8.92 -2.05
C THR A 441 10.73 -7.49 -1.74
N CYS A 442 9.66 -7.05 -2.38
CA CYS A 442 8.97 -5.81 -2.06
C CYS A 442 7.45 -6.00 -2.11
N HIS A 443 6.70 -4.96 -1.77
CA HIS A 443 5.30 -4.82 -2.14
C HIS A 443 5.13 -3.49 -2.88
N TRP A 444 4.40 -3.52 -4.00
CA TRP A 444 4.18 -2.36 -4.86
C TRP A 444 2.71 -2.34 -5.28
N HIS A 445 2.01 -1.27 -4.95
CA HIS A 445 0.55 -1.28 -4.83
C HIS A 445 -0.21 -0.75 -6.07
N LEU A 446 0.48 -0.53 -7.19
CA LEU A 446 -0.09 0.13 -8.38
C LEU A 446 -1.36 -0.58 -8.92
N TYR A 447 -1.34 -1.90 -9.09
CA TYR A 447 -2.43 -2.59 -9.80
C TYR A 447 -3.69 -2.67 -8.96
N ASP A 448 -3.55 -2.79 -7.65
CA ASP A 448 -4.71 -2.77 -6.75
C ASP A 448 -5.51 -1.47 -6.86
N TYR A 449 -4.83 -0.31 -6.89
CA TYR A 449 -5.51 0.96 -7.16
C TYR A 449 -6.26 0.96 -8.50
N LEU A 450 -5.61 0.50 -9.57
CA LEU A 450 -6.23 0.50 -10.90
C LEU A 450 -7.43 -0.43 -10.95
N ASN A 451 -7.33 -1.56 -10.27
CA ASN A 451 -8.43 -2.51 -10.19
C ASN A 451 -9.64 -1.87 -9.52
N HIS A 452 -9.45 -1.31 -8.32
CA HIS A 452 -10.50 -0.65 -7.56
C HIS A 452 -11.18 0.47 -8.35
N ILE A 453 -10.40 1.27 -9.09
CA ILE A 453 -10.89 2.46 -9.81
C ILE A 453 -11.51 2.13 -11.17
N HIS A 454 -10.93 1.19 -11.94
CA HIS A 454 -11.21 1.06 -13.38
C HIS A 454 -11.59 -0.34 -13.85
N LEU A 455 -11.48 -1.40 -13.04
CA LEU A 455 -11.78 -2.76 -13.54
C LEU A 455 -13.25 -2.92 -13.94
N ALA A 456 -14.16 -2.24 -13.24
CA ALA A 456 -15.57 -2.16 -13.61
C ALA A 456 -15.83 -1.51 -14.99
N ASP A 457 -14.94 -0.62 -15.44
CA ASP A 457 -15.07 0.07 -16.73
C ASP A 457 -14.59 -0.78 -17.93
N VAL A 458 -13.90 -1.91 -17.68
CA VAL A 458 -13.31 -2.75 -18.75
C VAL A 458 -13.91 -4.14 -18.85
N ASP A 459 -14.53 -4.64 -17.77
CA ASP A 459 -15.13 -5.96 -17.70
C ASP A 459 -16.67 -5.91 -17.80
N PRO A 460 -17.27 -6.47 -18.88
CA PRO A 460 -18.71 -6.50 -19.07
C PRO A 460 -19.53 -7.26 -18.03
N VAL A 461 -18.90 -8.00 -17.10
CA VAL A 461 -19.63 -8.62 -15.99
C VAL A 461 -20.18 -7.59 -15.01
N CYS A 462 -19.56 -6.40 -14.92
CA CYS A 462 -20.07 -5.32 -14.11
C CYS A 462 -21.39 -4.79 -14.70
N PRO A 463 -22.49 -4.73 -13.92
CA PRO A 463 -23.74 -4.12 -14.39
C PRO A 463 -23.61 -2.65 -14.79
N GLY A 464 -22.62 -1.94 -14.22
CA GLY A 464 -22.30 -0.56 -14.54
C GLY A 464 -21.41 -0.37 -15.78
N PHE A 465 -21.01 -1.45 -16.46
CA PHE A 465 -20.10 -1.39 -17.60
C PHE A 465 -20.68 -0.60 -18.79
N ASP A 466 -19.91 0.36 -19.31
CA ASP A 466 -20.22 1.11 -20.52
C ASP A 466 -19.23 0.75 -21.66
N PRO A 467 -19.68 0.03 -22.71
CA PRO A 467 -18.84 -0.32 -23.86
C PRO A 467 -18.16 0.88 -24.54
N ALA A 468 -18.75 2.08 -24.46
CA ALA A 468 -18.19 3.28 -25.08
C ALA A 468 -16.92 3.79 -24.38
N ARG A 469 -16.76 3.49 -23.09
CA ARG A 469 -15.61 3.91 -22.27
C ARG A 469 -14.52 2.85 -22.18
N LYS A 470 -14.81 1.61 -22.56
CA LYS A 470 -13.89 0.47 -22.41
C LYS A 470 -12.48 0.73 -22.93
N GLU A 471 -12.32 1.19 -24.17
CA GLU A 471 -10.96 1.30 -24.77
C GLU A 471 -10.11 2.36 -24.07
N GLU A 472 -10.72 3.45 -23.60
CA GLU A 472 -10.02 4.48 -22.83
C GLU A 472 -9.42 3.88 -21.54
N HIS A 473 -10.20 3.06 -20.83
CA HIS A 473 -9.80 2.46 -19.56
C HIS A 473 -8.84 1.27 -19.79
N MET A 474 -9.03 0.52 -20.88
CA MET A 474 -8.06 -0.48 -21.34
C MET A 474 -6.70 0.13 -21.63
N GLU A 475 -6.64 1.34 -22.21
CA GLU A 475 -5.37 2.03 -22.43
C GLU A 475 -4.72 2.48 -21.12
N MET A 476 -5.50 2.88 -20.11
CA MET A 476 -4.98 3.16 -18.76
C MET A 476 -4.32 1.91 -18.15
N PHE A 477 -4.98 0.75 -18.21
CA PHE A 477 -4.38 -0.52 -17.81
C PHE A 477 -3.13 -0.86 -18.65
N ARG A 478 -3.19 -0.69 -19.97
CA ARG A 478 -2.05 -0.96 -20.85
C ARG A 478 -0.83 -0.11 -20.49
N GLN A 479 -1.02 1.16 -20.16
CA GLN A 479 0.05 2.06 -19.71
C GLN A 479 0.65 1.60 -18.39
N ALA A 480 -0.18 1.23 -17.42
CA ALA A 480 0.30 0.74 -16.13
C ALA A 480 1.04 -0.59 -16.22
N TYR A 481 0.53 -1.56 -16.99
CA TYR A 481 1.20 -2.83 -17.19
C TYR A 481 2.53 -2.66 -17.94
N ARG A 482 2.65 -1.68 -18.84
CA ARG A 482 3.95 -1.32 -19.45
C ARG A 482 4.98 -0.80 -18.43
N VAL A 483 4.55 -0.17 -17.33
CA VAL A 483 5.45 0.18 -16.22
C VAL A 483 5.97 -1.10 -15.57
N GLY A 484 5.10 -2.05 -15.24
CA GLY A 484 5.51 -3.37 -14.76
C GLY A 484 6.46 -4.09 -15.71
N ASP A 485 6.22 -4.02 -17.02
CA ASP A 485 7.08 -4.66 -18.02
C ASP A 485 8.51 -4.11 -17.98
N ARG A 486 8.68 -2.79 -17.77
CA ARG A 486 10.01 -2.19 -17.57
C ARG A 486 10.71 -2.72 -16.31
N ILE A 487 9.97 -2.90 -15.22
CA ILE A 487 10.49 -3.50 -13.98
C ILE A 487 10.95 -4.94 -14.25
N ILE A 488 10.15 -5.75 -14.95
CA ILE A 488 10.53 -7.13 -15.31
C ILE A 488 11.77 -7.14 -16.22
N ALA A 489 11.87 -6.21 -17.18
CA ALA A 489 13.05 -6.08 -18.02
C ALA A 489 14.31 -5.84 -17.17
N ARG A 490 14.23 -4.94 -16.18
CA ARG A 490 15.34 -4.64 -15.26
C ARG A 490 15.73 -5.85 -14.40
N MET A 491 14.75 -6.64 -13.95
CA MET A 491 15.02 -7.89 -13.22
C MET A 491 15.74 -8.92 -14.11
N GLN A 492 15.34 -9.04 -15.38
CA GLN A 492 15.99 -9.92 -16.35
C GLN A 492 17.43 -9.48 -16.66
N GLU A 493 17.69 -8.18 -16.74
CA GLU A 493 19.05 -7.63 -16.84
C GLU A 493 19.89 -8.02 -15.63
N THR A 494 19.35 -7.85 -14.41
CA THR A 494 20.02 -8.26 -13.16
C THR A 494 20.38 -9.74 -13.17
N ARG A 495 19.46 -10.61 -13.64
CA ARG A 495 19.73 -12.04 -13.83
C ARG A 495 20.85 -12.31 -14.81
N ALA A 496 20.92 -11.56 -15.92
CA ALA A 496 21.96 -11.71 -16.91
C ALA A 496 23.34 -11.27 -16.39
N GLU A 497 23.39 -10.22 -15.57
CA GLU A 497 24.62 -9.74 -14.91
C GLU A 497 25.16 -10.76 -13.88
N LEU A 498 24.25 -11.46 -13.20
CA LEU A 498 24.56 -12.51 -12.23
C LEU A 498 24.64 -13.92 -12.84
N ALA A 499 24.95 -14.07 -14.13
CA ALA A 499 24.94 -15.37 -14.81
C ALA A 499 25.93 -16.43 -14.25
N GLY A 500 26.85 -16.05 -13.36
CA GLY A 500 27.71 -16.98 -12.61
C GLY A 500 27.01 -17.64 -11.40
N ASP A 501 25.77 -17.24 -11.11
CA ASP A 501 24.95 -17.69 -10.00
C ASP A 501 23.64 -18.31 -10.50
N ASP A 502 23.00 -19.11 -9.65
CA ASP A 502 21.67 -19.66 -9.92
C ASP A 502 20.61 -18.60 -9.53
N VAL A 503 20.29 -17.71 -10.47
CA VAL A 503 19.36 -16.60 -10.24
C VAL A 503 17.96 -16.90 -10.78
N TYR A 504 16.98 -16.77 -9.90
CA TYR A 504 15.56 -16.89 -10.16
C TYR A 504 14.94 -15.50 -10.09
N VAL A 505 14.15 -15.13 -11.09
CA VAL A 505 13.45 -13.84 -11.15
C VAL A 505 11.97 -14.07 -11.37
N GLY A 506 11.13 -13.32 -10.69
CA GLY A 506 9.69 -13.57 -10.72
C GLY A 506 8.84 -12.51 -10.04
N VAL A 507 7.53 -12.68 -10.17
CA VAL A 507 6.51 -11.82 -9.57
C VAL A 507 5.71 -12.60 -8.55
N LEU A 508 5.43 -11.96 -7.42
CA LEU A 508 4.44 -12.38 -6.44
C LEU A 508 3.29 -11.37 -6.46
N ALA A 509 2.06 -11.84 -6.55
CA ALA A 509 0.87 -11.04 -6.30
C ALA A 509 0.00 -11.78 -5.28
N ASP A 510 -0.43 -11.04 -4.27
CA ASP A 510 -1.25 -11.49 -3.16
C ASP A 510 -2.69 -11.81 -3.57
N HIS A 511 -3.26 -11.01 -4.48
CA HIS A 511 -4.56 -11.21 -5.10
C HIS A 511 -4.66 -10.46 -6.44
N GLY A 512 -5.79 -10.62 -7.11
CA GLY A 512 -6.29 -9.67 -8.10
C GLY A 512 -7.61 -9.04 -7.60
N ALA A 513 -8.51 -8.71 -8.51
CA ALA A 513 -9.83 -8.15 -8.17
C ALA A 513 -10.92 -8.64 -9.13
N TYR A 514 -12.16 -8.44 -8.75
CA TYR A 514 -13.33 -8.74 -9.57
C TYR A 514 -14.35 -7.59 -9.46
N PRO A 515 -15.02 -7.19 -10.56
CA PRO A 515 -16.00 -6.11 -10.51
C PRO A 515 -17.13 -6.36 -9.52
N ASP A 516 -17.59 -5.28 -8.90
CA ASP A 516 -18.74 -5.31 -8.02
C ASP A 516 -19.98 -5.58 -8.88
N VAL A 517 -20.59 -6.74 -8.69
CA VAL A 517 -21.89 -7.04 -9.30
C VAL A 517 -22.99 -6.70 -8.32
N ARG A 518 -22.86 -7.21 -7.07
CA ARG A 518 -23.78 -6.94 -5.96
C ARG A 518 -23.00 -6.73 -4.66
N VAL A 519 -23.50 -5.85 -3.81
CA VAL A 519 -22.83 -5.47 -2.56
C VAL A 519 -23.69 -5.79 -1.35
N VAL A 520 -23.03 -5.99 -0.21
CA VAL A 520 -23.63 -6.53 1.00
C VAL A 520 -23.37 -5.61 2.21
N ASN A 521 -24.42 -5.36 2.98
CA ASN A 521 -24.37 -4.67 4.27
C ASN A 521 -24.70 -5.65 5.41
N VAL A 522 -23.64 -6.21 5.99
CA VAL A 522 -23.75 -7.26 7.02
C VAL A 522 -24.35 -6.73 8.31
N ARG A 523 -24.00 -5.50 8.72
CA ARG A 523 -24.56 -4.92 9.95
C ARG A 523 -26.05 -4.67 9.83
N LYS A 524 -26.50 -4.19 8.67
CA LYS A 524 -27.93 -4.06 8.39
C LYS A 524 -28.64 -5.42 8.38
N PHE A 525 -28.05 -6.44 7.76
CA PHE A 525 -28.58 -7.80 7.85
C PHE A 525 -28.75 -8.28 9.29
N LEU A 526 -27.73 -8.06 10.15
CA LEU A 526 -27.81 -8.41 11.57
C LEU A 526 -28.90 -7.63 12.32
N CYS A 527 -29.16 -6.37 11.94
CA CYS A 527 -30.28 -5.61 12.49
C CYS A 527 -31.64 -6.14 12.02
N ASP A 528 -31.80 -6.34 10.71
CA ASP A 528 -33.04 -6.82 10.08
C ASP A 528 -33.47 -8.20 10.63
N THR A 529 -32.49 -9.04 11.00
CA THR A 529 -32.70 -10.37 11.59
C THR A 529 -32.74 -10.39 13.12
N GLY A 530 -32.53 -9.24 13.78
CA GLY A 530 -32.60 -9.09 15.24
C GLY A 530 -31.39 -9.61 16.01
N PHE A 531 -30.26 -9.88 15.35
CA PHE A 531 -29.00 -10.22 16.02
C PHE A 531 -28.29 -9.00 16.61
N LEU A 532 -28.31 -7.86 15.91
CA LEU A 532 -27.71 -6.60 16.32
C LEU A 532 -28.80 -5.58 16.65
N VAL A 533 -28.75 -5.00 17.85
CA VAL A 533 -29.73 -4.00 18.29
C VAL A 533 -29.03 -2.68 18.56
N LEU A 534 -29.46 -1.62 17.89
CA LEU A 534 -28.96 -0.26 18.08
C LEU A 534 -29.88 0.56 18.98
N ARG A 535 -29.32 1.50 19.75
CA ARG A 535 -30.07 2.34 20.68
C ARG A 535 -30.97 3.36 19.98
N ASP A 536 -30.45 3.98 18.92
CA ASP A 536 -31.09 5.10 18.21
C ASP A 536 -31.69 4.67 16.85
N GLY A 537 -31.98 3.37 16.69
CA GLY A 537 -32.48 2.80 15.44
C GLY A 537 -31.40 2.48 14.41
N GLU A 538 -31.82 2.02 13.23
CA GLU A 538 -30.95 1.40 12.20
C GLU A 538 -30.36 2.39 11.19
N ALA A 539 -30.71 3.68 11.28
CA ALA A 539 -30.26 4.69 10.31
C ALA A 539 -28.73 4.74 10.20
N ALA A 540 -28.02 4.58 11.33
CA ALA A 540 -26.56 4.59 11.36
C ALA A 540 -25.91 3.50 10.49
N VAL A 541 -26.51 2.31 10.39
CA VAL A 541 -25.96 1.21 9.57
C VAL A 541 -26.42 1.27 8.11
N ALA A 542 -27.47 2.02 7.80
CA ALA A 542 -27.91 2.25 6.42
C ALA A 542 -27.01 3.26 5.69
N GLU A 543 -26.51 4.27 6.42
CA GLU A 543 -25.63 5.31 5.89
C GLU A 543 -24.18 4.84 5.76
N ASP A 544 -23.63 4.20 6.80
CA ASP A 544 -22.27 3.69 6.80
C ASP A 544 -22.12 2.56 7.82
N GLN A 545 -22.05 1.31 7.35
CA GLN A 545 -21.86 0.18 8.25
C GLN A 545 -20.53 0.29 9.03
N ASP A 546 -19.51 0.97 8.52
CA ASP A 546 -18.15 0.92 9.08
C ASP A 546 -17.89 1.91 10.22
N ARG A 547 -18.75 2.91 10.40
CA ARG A 547 -18.61 3.93 11.45
C ARG A 547 -19.44 3.67 12.71
N LEU A 548 -20.01 2.48 12.84
CA LEU A 548 -20.83 2.14 14.00
C LEU A 548 -19.97 2.03 15.28
N SER A 549 -20.18 2.95 16.22
CA SER A 549 -19.49 2.93 17.51
C SER A 549 -20.12 1.97 18.52
N ASN A 550 -19.31 1.40 19.41
CA ASN A 550 -19.77 0.50 20.47
C ASN A 550 -20.83 1.11 21.40
N ASN A 551 -20.89 2.44 21.52
CA ASN A 551 -21.87 3.13 22.37
C ASN A 551 -23.27 3.17 21.74
N GLN A 552 -23.36 3.05 20.42
CA GLN A 552 -24.63 2.99 19.69
C GLN A 552 -25.30 1.61 19.78
N ILE A 553 -24.55 0.59 20.21
CA ILE A 553 -25.06 -0.79 20.35
C ILE A 553 -25.74 -0.98 21.71
N ASP A 554 -26.94 -1.56 21.69
CA ASP A 554 -27.59 -2.08 22.89
C ASP A 554 -27.09 -3.50 23.19
N TRP A 555 -26.00 -3.56 23.97
CA TRP A 555 -25.36 -4.80 24.40
C TRP A 555 -26.26 -5.72 25.24
N THR A 556 -27.34 -5.19 25.84
CA THR A 556 -28.26 -6.01 26.64
C THR A 556 -29.18 -6.87 25.77
N ARG A 557 -29.44 -6.42 24.54
CA ARG A 557 -30.35 -7.05 23.58
C ARG A 557 -29.62 -7.70 22.40
N THR A 558 -28.45 -7.20 22.04
CA THR A 558 -27.62 -7.74 20.95
C THR A 558 -27.21 -9.19 21.23
N LYS A 559 -27.46 -10.07 20.27
CA LYS A 559 -27.09 -11.50 20.28
C LYS A 559 -25.77 -11.76 19.57
N ALA A 560 -25.51 -11.09 18.45
CA ALA A 560 -24.29 -11.27 17.66
C ALA A 560 -23.92 -9.96 16.94
N TYR A 561 -22.63 -9.76 16.69
CA TYR A 561 -22.11 -8.50 16.15
C TYR A 561 -20.81 -8.73 15.37
N LEU A 562 -20.54 -7.82 14.43
CA LEU A 562 -19.24 -7.72 13.79
C LEU A 562 -18.28 -6.98 14.73
N ARG A 563 -17.27 -7.68 15.24
CA ARG A 563 -16.22 -7.07 16.08
C ARG A 563 -15.38 -6.08 15.28
N ARG A 564 -15.09 -6.42 14.02
CA ARG A 564 -14.37 -5.60 13.05
C ARG A 564 -15.08 -5.68 11.71
N ARG A 565 -14.66 -4.85 10.76
CA ARG A 565 -15.03 -5.05 9.35
C ARG A 565 -14.59 -6.43 8.89
N GLY A 566 -15.46 -7.15 8.19
CA GLY A 566 -15.06 -8.40 7.56
C GLY A 566 -16.11 -9.47 7.43
N PHE A 567 -15.63 -10.68 7.63
CA PHE A 567 -16.24 -11.94 7.21
C PHE A 567 -16.48 -12.89 8.39
N ASP A 568 -16.30 -12.40 9.62
CA ASP A 568 -16.49 -13.17 10.84
C ASP A 568 -17.32 -12.42 11.90
N ILE A 569 -18.25 -13.15 12.52
CA ILE A 569 -19.22 -12.62 13.48
C ILE A 569 -18.93 -13.19 14.86
N THR A 570 -19.03 -12.34 15.88
CA THR A 570 -18.86 -12.70 17.30
C THR A 570 -20.23 -12.84 17.97
N VAL A 571 -20.41 -13.89 18.77
CA VAL A 571 -21.62 -14.14 19.54
C VAL A 571 -21.50 -13.47 20.92
N ASN A 572 -22.50 -12.68 21.30
CA ASN A 572 -22.57 -11.98 22.59
C ASN A 572 -23.09 -12.91 23.71
N ALA A 573 -22.39 -14.01 23.94
CA ALA A 573 -22.64 -14.96 25.02
C ALA A 573 -21.34 -15.72 25.37
N GLU A 574 -21.28 -16.32 26.56
CA GLU A 574 -20.15 -17.15 26.95
C GLU A 574 -20.03 -18.37 26.03
N ARG A 575 -18.87 -18.54 25.39
CA ARG A 575 -18.58 -19.66 24.48
C ARG A 575 -18.87 -21.01 25.15
N GLY A 576 -19.63 -21.86 24.45
CA GLY A 576 -20.00 -23.20 24.93
C GLY A 576 -21.24 -23.26 25.84
N SER A 577 -21.78 -22.11 26.27
CA SER A 577 -23.08 -22.09 26.96
C SER A 577 -24.24 -22.47 26.04
N ASP A 578 -25.37 -22.95 26.60
CA ASP A 578 -26.57 -23.25 25.82
C ASP A 578 -27.04 -22.04 25.01
N ARG A 579 -27.02 -20.85 25.62
CA ARG A 579 -27.35 -19.59 24.94
C ARG A 579 -26.42 -19.31 23.75
N PHE A 580 -25.12 -19.56 23.89
CA PHE A 580 -24.18 -19.41 22.78
C PHE A 580 -24.50 -20.38 21.64
N ASN A 581 -24.70 -21.66 21.96
CA ASN A 581 -24.98 -22.70 20.96
C ASN A 581 -26.30 -22.42 20.22
N ASP A 582 -27.29 -21.90 20.91
CA ASP A 582 -28.56 -21.48 20.31
C ASP A 582 -28.39 -20.30 19.36
N ILE A 583 -27.68 -19.25 19.77
CA ILE A 583 -27.40 -18.09 18.91
C ILE A 583 -26.54 -18.47 17.70
N GLU A 584 -25.49 -19.28 17.90
CA GLU A 584 -24.61 -19.75 16.80
C GLU A 584 -25.43 -20.48 15.74
N ARG A 585 -26.33 -21.38 16.16
CA ARG A 585 -27.20 -22.14 15.26
C ARG A 585 -28.24 -21.26 14.55
N GLU A 586 -28.85 -20.32 15.26
CA GLU A 586 -29.78 -19.34 14.68
C GLU A 586 -29.07 -18.50 13.62
N LEU A 587 -27.87 -17.99 13.92
CA LEU A 587 -27.06 -17.17 13.03
C LEU A 587 -26.59 -17.94 11.79
N LEU A 588 -26.09 -19.17 11.96
CA LEU A 588 -25.71 -20.02 10.83
C LEU A 588 -26.89 -20.30 9.91
N THR A 589 -28.08 -20.50 10.46
CA THR A 589 -29.30 -20.69 9.65
C THR A 589 -29.62 -19.40 8.89
N ALA A 590 -29.65 -18.26 9.57
CA ALA A 590 -29.95 -16.97 8.97
C ALA A 590 -28.99 -16.63 7.81
N LEU A 591 -27.68 -16.84 7.98
CA LEU A 591 -26.69 -16.61 6.92
C LEU A 591 -26.91 -17.55 5.72
N ARG A 592 -27.13 -18.85 5.97
CA ARG A 592 -27.33 -19.85 4.91
C ARG A 592 -28.66 -19.72 4.17
N THR A 593 -29.62 -19.00 4.76
CA THR A 593 -30.92 -18.71 4.15
C THR A 593 -31.07 -17.24 3.77
N TRP A 594 -29.99 -16.46 3.78
CA TRP A 594 -30.01 -15.08 3.30
C TRP A 594 -30.04 -15.07 1.78
N VAL A 595 -31.19 -14.68 1.23
CA VAL A 595 -31.45 -14.63 -0.21
C VAL A 595 -31.55 -13.18 -0.65
N ASP A 596 -30.87 -12.82 -1.73
CA ASP A 596 -31.17 -11.60 -2.48
C ASP A 596 -32.44 -11.83 -3.29
N GLU A 597 -33.53 -11.16 -2.92
CA GLU A 597 -34.85 -11.36 -3.53
C GLU A 597 -34.90 -10.96 -5.02
N GLU A 598 -34.00 -10.08 -5.47
CA GLU A 598 -33.95 -9.62 -6.86
C GLU A 598 -33.36 -10.72 -7.78
N THR A 599 -32.34 -11.44 -7.30
CA THR A 599 -31.64 -12.47 -8.08
C THR A 599 -32.15 -13.89 -7.77
N GLY A 600 -32.77 -14.10 -6.61
CA GLY A 600 -33.14 -15.41 -6.08
C GLY A 600 -31.95 -16.25 -5.61
N GLN A 601 -30.74 -15.68 -5.54
CA GLN A 601 -29.52 -16.37 -5.10
C GLN A 601 -29.26 -16.17 -3.61
N THR A 602 -28.59 -17.14 -2.99
CA THR A 602 -28.08 -17.00 -1.63
C THR A 602 -26.85 -16.10 -1.60
N VAL A 603 -26.82 -15.14 -0.68
CA VAL A 603 -25.72 -14.16 -0.54
C VAL A 603 -24.44 -14.82 0.00
N VAL A 604 -24.59 -15.88 0.80
CA VAL A 604 -23.49 -16.57 1.48
C VAL A 604 -23.35 -17.98 0.95
N ALA A 605 -22.21 -18.29 0.34
CA ALA A 605 -21.89 -19.64 -0.15
C ALA A 605 -21.49 -20.59 0.99
N ILE A 606 -20.72 -20.08 1.95
CA ILE A 606 -20.19 -20.87 3.06
C ILE A 606 -20.44 -20.11 4.36
N ALA A 607 -21.04 -20.77 5.35
CA ALA A 607 -21.10 -20.28 6.72
C ALA A 607 -20.72 -21.41 7.68
N LEU A 608 -19.69 -21.20 8.49
CA LEU A 608 -19.10 -22.22 9.35
C LEU A 608 -19.03 -21.70 10.78
N PRO A 609 -19.31 -22.55 11.79
CA PRO A 609 -18.87 -22.26 13.13
C PRO A 609 -17.33 -22.28 13.16
N ARG A 610 -16.73 -21.54 14.09
CA ARG A 610 -15.28 -21.45 14.27
C ARG A 610 -14.58 -22.81 14.31
N ARG A 611 -15.21 -23.82 14.94
CA ARG A 611 -14.68 -25.19 15.05
C ARG A 611 -14.44 -25.88 13.70
N ASP A 612 -15.14 -25.44 12.65
CA ASP A 612 -15.05 -26.00 11.30
C ASP A 612 -14.33 -25.04 10.32
N ALA A 613 -14.04 -23.81 10.74
CA ALA A 613 -13.44 -22.78 9.90
C ALA A 613 -11.98 -23.05 9.50
N TYR A 614 -11.35 -24.10 10.04
CA TYR A 614 -10.01 -24.54 9.63
C TYR A 614 -9.92 -24.91 8.15
N ILE A 615 -11.03 -25.30 7.52
CA ILE A 615 -11.08 -25.56 6.07
C ILE A 615 -10.87 -24.29 5.24
N LEU A 616 -11.09 -23.11 5.82
CA LEU A 616 -10.83 -21.79 5.24
C LEU A 616 -9.51 -21.18 5.74
N GLY A 617 -8.67 -21.96 6.43
CA GLY A 617 -7.45 -21.43 7.02
C GLY A 617 -7.66 -20.58 8.28
N GLN A 618 -8.85 -20.63 8.91
CA GLN A 618 -9.24 -19.74 10.02
C GLN A 618 -9.28 -20.47 11.38
N TRP A 619 -8.49 -19.98 12.34
CA TRP A 619 -8.50 -20.41 13.76
C TRP A 619 -7.73 -19.39 14.61
N GLY A 620 -7.56 -19.67 15.91
CA GLY A 620 -6.79 -18.83 16.83
C GLY A 620 -7.49 -17.52 17.21
N ASP A 621 -6.90 -16.75 18.11
CA ASP A 621 -7.57 -15.70 18.88
C ASP A 621 -8.22 -14.59 18.06
N GLN A 622 -7.73 -14.32 16.84
CA GLN A 622 -8.31 -13.29 15.97
C GLN A 622 -9.60 -13.72 15.27
N CYS A 623 -9.86 -15.03 15.13
CA CYS A 623 -11.03 -15.50 14.41
C CYS A 623 -12.32 -15.41 15.26
N GLY A 624 -13.41 -14.97 14.64
CA GLY A 624 -14.74 -14.88 15.22
C GLY A 624 -15.36 -16.24 15.59
N ASP A 625 -16.63 -16.22 15.97
CA ASP A 625 -17.41 -17.41 16.32
C ASP A 625 -18.05 -18.08 15.12
N VAL A 626 -18.48 -17.28 14.14
CA VAL A 626 -19.02 -17.73 12.86
C VAL A 626 -18.24 -17.06 11.76
N VAL A 627 -17.68 -17.85 10.85
CA VAL A 627 -16.92 -17.40 9.67
C VAL A 627 -17.79 -17.66 8.45
N PHE A 628 -17.89 -16.69 7.55
CA PHE A 628 -18.68 -16.83 6.34
C PHE A 628 -17.96 -16.31 5.10
N VAL A 629 -18.36 -16.82 3.94
CA VAL A 629 -17.81 -16.49 2.62
C VAL A 629 -18.99 -16.15 1.73
N TYR A 630 -18.92 -14.99 1.07
CA TYR A 630 -19.94 -14.61 0.10
C TYR A 630 -19.92 -15.52 -1.12
N GLU A 631 -21.09 -15.71 -1.72
CA GLU A 631 -21.23 -16.34 -3.03
C GLU A 631 -20.55 -15.49 -4.11
N HIS A 632 -20.26 -16.11 -5.27
CA HIS A 632 -19.80 -15.39 -6.45
C HIS A 632 -20.75 -14.19 -6.73
N ASP A 633 -20.18 -13.09 -7.24
CA ASP A 633 -20.88 -11.82 -7.54
C ASP A 633 -21.30 -10.98 -6.33
N TYR A 634 -21.19 -11.49 -5.09
CA TYR A 634 -21.43 -10.72 -3.87
C TYR A 634 -20.12 -10.31 -3.20
N VAL A 635 -20.05 -9.03 -2.81
CA VAL A 635 -18.92 -8.52 -2.03
C VAL A 635 -19.38 -7.66 -0.86
N SER A 636 -18.61 -7.71 0.22
CA SER A 636 -18.66 -6.73 1.30
C SER A 636 -17.27 -6.10 1.42
N GLY A 637 -17.26 -4.80 1.67
CA GLY A 637 -16.09 -3.97 1.52
C GLY A 637 -16.36 -2.60 2.13
N TYR A 638 -15.62 -1.61 1.65
CA TYR A 638 -15.72 -0.24 2.14
C TYR A 638 -16.99 0.42 1.64
N TYR A 639 -18.03 0.31 2.47
CA TYR A 639 -19.38 0.74 2.14
C TYR A 639 -19.50 2.20 1.64
N PRO A 640 -18.70 3.18 2.13
CA PRO A 640 -18.76 4.54 1.62
C PRO A 640 -18.40 4.68 0.13
N GLN A 641 -17.60 3.76 -0.44
CA GLN A 641 -17.25 3.80 -1.87
C GLN A 641 -18.46 3.57 -2.76
N TRP A 642 -19.33 2.64 -2.36
CA TRP A 642 -20.55 2.33 -3.08
C TRP A 642 -21.63 3.39 -2.90
N LYS A 643 -21.45 4.33 -1.97
CA LYS A 643 -22.41 5.36 -1.51
C LYS A 643 -23.75 4.81 -0.98
N GLY A 644 -23.96 3.50 -1.03
CA GLY A 644 -25.15 2.81 -0.57
C GLY A 644 -25.60 1.72 -1.53
N ILE A 645 -26.71 1.08 -1.16
CA ILE A 645 -27.38 0.06 -1.96
C ILE A 645 -28.64 0.66 -2.57
N VAL A 646 -28.91 0.38 -3.85
CA VAL A 646 -30.16 0.78 -4.51
C VAL A 646 -31.36 0.29 -3.68
N GLY A 647 -32.22 1.21 -3.25
CA GLY A 647 -33.37 0.89 -2.39
C GLY A 647 -33.06 0.74 -0.89
N GLY A 648 -31.80 0.88 -0.47
CA GLY A 648 -31.40 0.90 0.95
C GLY A 648 -31.50 -0.44 1.68
N GLY A 649 -31.50 -1.56 0.95
CA GLY A 649 -31.54 -2.91 1.50
C GLY A 649 -30.24 -3.35 2.19
N ASN A 650 -30.21 -4.57 2.72
CA ASN A 650 -28.99 -5.18 3.25
C ASN A 650 -28.13 -5.89 2.18
N VAL A 651 -28.68 -6.06 0.98
CA VAL A 651 -28.01 -6.60 -0.20
C VAL A 651 -28.64 -5.96 -1.43
N GLY A 652 -27.83 -5.71 -2.47
CA GLY A 652 -28.36 -5.27 -3.76
C GLY A 652 -27.30 -4.69 -4.68
N ALA A 653 -27.73 -4.03 -5.76
CA ALA A 653 -26.83 -3.26 -6.62
C ALA A 653 -26.26 -2.05 -5.86
N PRO A 654 -24.96 -1.74 -6.00
CA PRO A 654 -24.39 -0.52 -5.44
C PRO A 654 -24.89 0.72 -6.18
N LEU A 655 -24.84 1.90 -5.53
CA LEU A 655 -25.09 3.18 -6.21
C LEU A 655 -23.90 3.62 -7.08
N GLU A 656 -22.70 3.16 -6.74
CA GLU A 656 -21.46 3.39 -7.49
C GLU A 656 -20.69 2.08 -7.59
N PHE A 657 -20.33 1.70 -8.82
CA PHE A 657 -19.64 0.45 -9.11
C PHE A 657 -18.13 0.64 -9.03
N GLY A 658 -17.45 -0.33 -8.43
CA GLY A 658 -16.01 -0.48 -8.48
C GLY A 658 -15.64 -1.95 -8.72
N ALA A 659 -14.46 -2.34 -8.28
CA ALA A 659 -14.08 -3.74 -8.19
C ALA A 659 -13.36 -3.99 -6.88
N HIS A 660 -13.51 -5.18 -6.32
CA HIS A 660 -12.98 -5.50 -5.01
C HIS A 660 -12.44 -6.93 -4.94
N HIS A 661 -11.80 -7.20 -3.82
CA HIS A 661 -11.34 -8.50 -3.37
C HIS A 661 -11.68 -8.64 -1.87
N GLY A 662 -11.69 -9.86 -1.31
CA GLY A 662 -11.93 -10.03 0.12
C GLY A 662 -12.63 -11.30 0.53
N GLY A 663 -13.76 -11.16 1.22
CA GLY A 663 -14.47 -12.23 1.91
C GLY A 663 -15.35 -13.13 1.04
N PHE A 664 -15.11 -13.21 -0.27
CA PHE A 664 -15.93 -13.96 -1.22
C PHE A 664 -15.13 -15.08 -1.89
N LEU A 665 -15.83 -16.02 -2.53
CA LEU A 665 -15.18 -17.12 -3.25
C LEU A 665 -14.24 -16.57 -4.34
N PRO A 666 -12.99 -17.06 -4.44
CA PRO A 666 -12.11 -16.66 -5.53
C PRO A 666 -12.78 -16.88 -6.88
N THR A 667 -12.84 -15.82 -7.69
CA THR A 667 -13.62 -15.73 -8.92
C THR A 667 -12.69 -15.39 -10.07
N ASP A 668 -12.90 -16.01 -11.22
CA ASP A 668 -12.13 -15.80 -12.45
C ASP A 668 -13.06 -15.94 -13.66
N ASN A 669 -12.95 -15.02 -14.63
CA ASN A 669 -13.71 -15.08 -15.88
C ASN A 669 -12.83 -15.08 -17.15
N GLY A 670 -11.53 -15.32 -17.00
CA GLY A 670 -10.52 -15.28 -18.06
C GLY A 670 -10.01 -13.87 -18.38
N PHE A 671 -10.49 -12.84 -17.70
CA PHE A 671 -10.05 -11.45 -17.84
C PHE A 671 -9.83 -10.79 -16.47
N SER A 672 -10.85 -10.74 -15.63
CA SER A 672 -10.74 -10.39 -14.21
C SER A 672 -10.55 -11.63 -13.36
N SER A 673 -9.84 -11.50 -12.24
CA SER A 673 -9.57 -12.62 -11.34
C SER A 673 -9.18 -12.12 -9.96
N THR A 674 -9.73 -12.73 -8.90
CA THR A 674 -9.30 -12.46 -7.51
C THR A 674 -8.19 -13.38 -7.01
N PHE A 675 -7.73 -14.31 -7.84
CA PHE A 675 -6.57 -15.13 -7.54
C PHE A 675 -5.30 -14.30 -7.52
N GLY A 676 -4.35 -14.68 -6.66
CA GLY A 676 -2.99 -14.15 -6.70
C GLY A 676 -2.22 -14.68 -7.91
N SER A 677 -1.00 -14.21 -8.08
CA SER A 677 -0.14 -14.56 -9.22
C SER A 677 1.24 -14.99 -8.75
N PHE A 678 1.75 -16.10 -9.31
CA PHE A 678 3.11 -16.57 -9.11
C PHE A 678 3.77 -16.89 -10.45
N LEU A 679 4.64 -15.98 -10.89
CA LEU A 679 5.44 -16.12 -12.09
C LEU A 679 6.90 -16.20 -11.69
N ILE A 680 7.64 -17.20 -12.17
CA ILE A 680 9.06 -17.32 -11.83
C ILE A 680 9.83 -18.06 -12.93
N ALA A 681 10.99 -17.52 -13.29
CA ALA A 681 11.92 -18.13 -14.22
C ALA A 681 13.28 -18.31 -13.57
N GLY A 682 13.93 -19.44 -13.81
CA GLY A 682 15.23 -19.76 -13.25
C GLY A 682 15.69 -21.18 -13.62
N PRO A 683 16.93 -21.55 -13.28
CA PRO A 683 17.49 -22.87 -13.60
C PRO A 683 16.62 -24.03 -13.08
N GLY A 684 16.40 -25.04 -13.93
CA GLY A 684 15.68 -26.27 -13.56
C GLY A 684 14.16 -26.15 -13.41
N LEU A 685 13.58 -24.96 -13.60
CA LEU A 685 12.13 -24.80 -13.71
C LEU A 685 11.65 -25.09 -15.13
N LYS A 686 10.44 -25.63 -15.26
CA LYS A 686 9.80 -25.81 -16.57
C LYS A 686 9.60 -24.45 -17.25
N LYS A 687 9.67 -24.47 -18.58
CA LYS A 687 9.50 -23.29 -19.43
C LYS A 687 8.09 -23.26 -20.01
N ASN A 688 7.49 -22.07 -20.03
CA ASN A 688 6.11 -21.86 -20.46
C ASN A 688 5.13 -22.84 -19.79
N TYR A 689 5.31 -23.07 -18.50
CA TYR A 689 4.49 -24.02 -17.74
C TYR A 689 3.42 -23.30 -16.93
N GLU A 690 2.19 -23.73 -17.15
CA GLU A 690 1.03 -23.43 -16.31
C GLU A 690 0.54 -24.75 -15.72
N ARG A 691 0.28 -24.74 -14.42
CA ARG A 691 -0.25 -25.89 -13.68
C ARG A 691 -1.66 -26.20 -14.17
N ASP A 692 -1.92 -27.48 -14.47
CA ASP A 692 -3.27 -27.96 -14.71
C ASP A 692 -4.03 -28.02 -13.38
N THR A 693 -4.83 -26.98 -13.11
CA THR A 693 -5.59 -26.82 -11.86
C THR A 693 -6.74 -27.82 -11.76
N ASN A 694 -7.23 -28.38 -12.86
CA ASN A 694 -8.25 -29.43 -12.83
C ASN A 694 -7.69 -30.76 -12.32
N GLN A 695 -6.42 -31.04 -12.59
CA GLN A 695 -5.77 -32.27 -12.15
C GLN A 695 -5.05 -32.12 -10.81
N LEU A 696 -4.41 -30.97 -10.58
CA LEU A 696 -3.48 -30.76 -9.46
C LEU A 696 -3.98 -29.77 -8.42
N GLY A 697 -5.15 -29.16 -8.63
CA GLY A 697 -5.59 -28.00 -7.86
C GLY A 697 -4.70 -26.77 -8.10
N TYR A 698 -5.01 -25.67 -7.41
CA TYR A 698 -4.18 -24.47 -7.43
C TYR A 698 -2.93 -24.62 -6.56
N ILE A 699 -1.89 -23.85 -6.89
CA ILE A 699 -0.83 -23.55 -5.91
C ILE A 699 -1.46 -22.63 -4.86
N HIS A 700 -1.38 -22.96 -3.59
CA HIS A 700 -1.88 -22.07 -2.55
C HIS A 700 -0.85 -20.96 -2.29
N ALA A 701 -1.28 -19.77 -1.88
CA ALA A 701 -0.37 -18.70 -1.47
C ALA A 701 0.63 -19.18 -0.38
N ALA A 702 0.19 -20.08 0.52
CA ALA A 702 1.03 -20.69 1.53
C ALA A 702 2.16 -21.57 0.95
N ASP A 703 1.99 -22.13 -0.26
CA ASP A 703 2.98 -22.99 -0.94
C ASP A 703 4.17 -22.20 -1.53
N VAL A 704 4.00 -20.88 -1.72
CA VAL A 704 5.00 -20.02 -2.35
C VAL A 704 6.29 -19.99 -1.54
N VAL A 705 6.23 -19.68 -0.25
CA VAL A 705 7.44 -19.56 0.61
C VAL A 705 8.23 -20.87 0.70
N PRO A 706 7.62 -22.04 0.98
CA PRO A 706 8.31 -23.33 0.90
C PRO A 706 8.96 -23.59 -0.45
N THR A 707 8.32 -23.19 -1.54
CA THR A 707 8.86 -23.32 -2.90
C THR A 707 10.10 -22.44 -3.08
N LEU A 708 10.08 -21.19 -2.62
CA LEU A 708 11.25 -20.29 -2.64
C LEU A 708 12.38 -20.78 -1.71
N CYS A 709 12.06 -21.30 -0.53
CA CYS A 709 13.02 -21.93 0.37
C CYS A 709 13.68 -23.17 -0.27
N ARG A 710 12.90 -24.00 -1.00
CA ARG A 710 13.41 -25.14 -1.76
C ARG A 710 14.38 -24.72 -2.88
N ILE A 711 14.11 -23.61 -3.55
CA ILE A 711 15.03 -23.01 -4.53
C ILE A 711 16.37 -22.74 -3.84
N MET A 712 16.35 -21.98 -2.74
CA MET A 712 17.56 -21.57 -2.00
C MET A 712 18.24 -22.70 -1.22
N GLY A 713 17.58 -23.85 -1.05
CA GLY A 713 18.12 -25.00 -0.31
C GLY A 713 18.09 -24.80 1.21
N ILE A 714 17.09 -24.07 1.71
CA ILE A 714 16.89 -23.79 3.13
C ILE A 714 15.54 -24.36 3.59
N GLU A 715 15.39 -24.54 4.90
CA GLU A 715 14.10 -24.90 5.50
C GLU A 715 13.15 -23.69 5.51
N PRO A 716 11.84 -23.91 5.32
CA PRO A 716 10.84 -22.85 5.42
C PRO A 716 10.67 -22.35 6.86
N PRO A 717 9.92 -21.24 7.07
CA PRO A 717 9.57 -20.79 8.41
C PRO A 717 8.97 -21.91 9.26
N GLN A 718 9.25 -21.92 10.56
CA GLN A 718 8.89 -23.05 11.42
C GLN A 718 7.37 -23.29 11.46
N GLN A 719 6.60 -22.22 11.34
CA GLN A 719 5.14 -22.22 11.33
C GLN A 719 4.57 -22.40 9.91
N SER A 720 5.40 -22.55 8.89
CA SER A 720 4.94 -22.77 7.52
C SER A 720 4.16 -24.09 7.42
N GLN A 721 3.01 -24.01 6.77
CA GLN A 721 2.09 -25.14 6.55
C GLN A 721 1.91 -25.46 5.07
N GLY A 722 2.32 -24.55 4.19
CA GLY A 722 2.34 -24.81 2.77
C GLY A 722 3.36 -25.87 2.37
N THR A 723 3.23 -26.29 1.12
CA THR A 723 4.00 -27.37 0.52
C THR A 723 4.80 -26.85 -0.67
N VAL A 724 5.86 -27.57 -1.04
CA VAL A 724 6.63 -27.23 -2.24
C VAL A 724 5.80 -27.59 -3.48
N ALA A 725 5.62 -26.64 -4.39
CA ALA A 725 5.00 -26.86 -5.71
C ALA A 725 5.96 -27.62 -6.65
N ARG A 726 6.14 -28.93 -6.42
CA ARG A 726 7.18 -29.76 -7.07
C ARG A 726 7.04 -29.87 -8.59
N ASP A 727 5.83 -29.75 -9.10
CA ASP A 727 5.50 -29.81 -10.52
C ASP A 727 6.07 -28.66 -11.35
N LEU A 728 6.56 -27.60 -10.71
CA LEU A 728 7.24 -26.50 -11.38
C LEU A 728 8.63 -26.90 -11.93
N TRP A 729 9.24 -27.97 -11.43
CA TRP A 729 10.58 -28.40 -11.85
C TRP A 729 10.59 -29.30 -13.09
N GLU A 730 11.61 -29.15 -13.93
CA GLU A 730 11.90 -30.07 -15.02
C GLU A 730 12.10 -31.50 -14.50
N GLY A 731 11.70 -32.50 -15.31
CA GLY A 731 11.79 -33.91 -14.92
C GLY A 731 10.72 -34.38 -13.93
N PHE A 732 9.90 -33.48 -13.38
CA PHE A 732 8.70 -33.85 -12.64
C PHE A 732 7.54 -34.05 -13.62
N ASP A 733 7.42 -35.27 -14.16
CA ASP A 733 6.31 -35.70 -15.01
C ASP A 733 5.31 -36.54 -14.20
N MET A 734 4.08 -36.06 -14.10
CA MET A 734 3.02 -36.75 -13.36
C MET A 734 2.39 -37.89 -14.15
N SER A 735 2.73 -38.04 -15.44
CA SER A 735 2.22 -39.12 -16.30
C SER A 735 2.78 -40.52 -15.96
N THR A 736 3.77 -40.62 -15.06
CA THR A 736 4.36 -41.92 -14.67
C THR A 736 3.77 -42.47 -13.37
N SER A 737 2.54 -42.96 -13.42
CA SER A 737 2.10 -44.08 -12.58
C SER A 737 1.10 -45.02 -13.28
N GLY A 738 1.09 -45.02 -14.62
CA GLY A 738 0.42 -46.04 -15.44
C GLY A 738 1.43 -46.96 -16.11
N GLY A 739 2.01 -47.92 -15.36
CA GLY A 739 2.77 -49.02 -15.97
C GLY A 739 3.97 -49.51 -15.19
N SER A 740 3.73 -50.35 -14.17
CA SER A 740 4.41 -51.64 -13.99
C SER A 740 3.65 -52.49 -12.97
#